data_AF-A0A3L7QS06-F1
#
_entry.id   AF-A0A3L7QS06-F1
#
_cell.length_a   1.000
_cell.length_b   1.000
_cell.length_c   1.000
_cell.angle_alpha   90.00
_cell.angle_beta   90.00
_cell.angle_gamma   90.00
#
_symmetry.space_group_name_H-M   'P 1'
#
loop_
_entity.id
_entity.type
_entity.pdbx_description
1 polymer ?
#
loop_
_entity_poly.entity_id
_entity_poly.type
_entity_poly.pdbx_seq_one_letter_code
_entity_poly.pdbx_strand_id
1 'polypeptide(L)'
;MIVIQLFMIHARIVMLKLFFQLLVLFGAFTFIPLFSFAQSSLSYFDDASIRAIQFVDSKEGWAVGDEGVIWHTINSGKDWERQSTGTRASLKSLHFLSPYFGWAVGTEFHPTLDSVGVILFTKDGGIKWTKVLHNSLPGLNFVKFSDTQHGILAGASTDAYPAGFFYTIDGGKSWKKGEGPKNGTWYTASLTGNGAGFLAGNHNSLATLANFKSLINENSEISNRSFKSSHNNLKTIFLVGQGSQILANDTLTGNSWTSLNMGLSTELTSCIDFNSVHGTGEDLWVAGKPGSILFHSTDSGKKWDIVKTNNNATLNTIFFIDKQSGWTAGEFGTILATKDGGKTWTTQKRGASQAKILVIQTGLKDASPEISAFLGFDKKNIVSNLTITSLLNPNNHTYPSQEDTLSFHLRKAGSATTENYWQFPLSLIEANDTPQKVLENWDRYNNNKAGDQLLRMLTLSIRSIRPDLIILCSQEQTQKEALYQVLKHAIIQANEMANTATSFEEQITTLALVPWKAKQIIQQEFQGKSLCNLNLSEPLISLESNLIDYADPLRFSLKIEANTNTICYFSPVILKETPRNYLQDFEEGLTGINKRTEGPISELSKEKLAAIRSSTLLRKLSQSPLDPNSDPSILLSRMQAMVAGLEDEQAARLLSNIGTLFFKNGQWSASREIFKSIITNYPASQASADATKWLIFHDSSTETRRRHELGQFISLLKHEFGKPGTETLKPAIFVDKFASTDAPILKQTTNDKALPQKKIIIKTPEIPVIKPNHTGEIQTLNNPAEAKAWFEYSLSLENTISAFGPLAAKDPRLFFATQAAKRNLGKIEDAKVGLEDFISTAPTGPWKQNALAELWIMERRGNPPKNVYTCKFTDFKPILDGKLNDECWKSAKAVKLVDWSGLSAKENYTEFKTLYDSEFLYISAICTSKIPNIVKNKVSPTRDLSLKSKDQIFFQIDLDRDYTTCYQFQIDSLGNVIDDCWGDLSWNPKWFFATENTETGWTFEAAIPMGMISSSPATSGKSWALNFGRMIQNQGVQTWSSPAKLPESNDTLEGMGLMFFLNQDAKSIPEAGKAKSSPAP
;
A
#
# COMPACT_ATOMS: atom_id res chain seq x y z
N MET A 1 10.54 67.71 48.20
CA MET A 1 10.02 67.23 46.91
C MET A 1 11.11 67.07 45.84
N ILE A 2 11.95 68.08 45.57
CA ILE A 2 13.02 68.01 44.56
C ILE A 2 14.09 66.94 44.87
N VAL A 3 14.40 66.73 46.15
CA VAL A 3 15.34 65.68 46.60
C VAL A 3 14.84 64.25 46.30
N ILE A 4 13.52 64.02 46.37
CA ILE A 4 12.92 62.70 46.07
C ILE A 4 12.90 62.44 44.55
N GLN A 5 12.69 63.48 43.74
CA GLN A 5 12.79 63.37 42.28
C GLN A 5 14.23 63.10 41.82
N LEU A 6 15.23 63.76 42.43
CA LEU A 6 16.64 63.50 42.15
C LEU A 6 17.06 62.08 42.57
N PHE A 7 16.54 61.56 43.69
CA PHE A 7 16.80 60.18 44.12
C PHE A 7 16.17 59.15 43.18
N MET A 8 14.97 59.41 42.67
CA MET A 8 14.29 58.53 41.68
C MET A 8 14.97 58.53 40.32
N ILE A 9 15.51 59.67 39.88
CA ILE A 9 16.30 59.77 38.63
C ILE A 9 17.64 59.05 38.81
N HIS A 10 18.31 59.22 39.95
CA HIS A 10 19.56 58.52 40.25
C HIS A 10 19.35 57.00 40.34
N ALA A 11 18.27 56.55 40.99
CA ALA A 11 17.90 55.13 41.05
C ALA A 11 17.58 54.54 39.67
N ARG A 12 16.92 55.30 38.77
CA ARG A 12 16.68 54.88 37.38
C ARG A 12 17.97 54.81 36.56
N ILE A 13 18.90 55.73 36.73
CA ILE A 13 20.20 55.71 36.03
C ILE A 13 21.08 54.56 36.55
N VAL A 14 21.04 54.28 37.86
CA VAL A 14 21.75 53.14 38.47
C VAL A 14 21.13 51.81 38.01
N MET A 15 19.80 51.70 37.95
CA MET A 15 19.11 50.53 37.38
C MET A 15 19.41 50.34 35.90
N LEU A 16 19.49 51.41 35.10
CA LEU A 16 19.80 51.33 33.67
C LEU A 16 21.28 50.95 33.44
N LYS A 17 22.20 51.40 34.31
CA LYS A 17 23.60 50.96 34.30
C LYS A 17 23.77 49.52 34.76
N LEU A 18 23.03 49.07 35.78
CA LEU A 18 22.99 47.66 36.19
C LEU A 18 22.40 46.78 35.09
N PHE A 19 21.37 47.26 34.38
CA PHE A 19 20.78 46.55 33.24
C PHE A 19 21.76 46.43 32.06
N PHE A 20 22.52 47.48 31.75
CA PHE A 20 23.58 47.44 30.73
C PHE A 20 24.79 46.62 31.16
N GLN A 21 25.18 46.63 32.43
CA GLN A 21 26.26 45.78 32.95
C GLN A 21 25.85 44.29 32.98
N LEU A 22 24.57 43.97 33.26
CA LEU A 22 24.02 42.62 33.10
C LEU A 22 23.96 42.19 31.62
N LEU A 23 23.65 43.11 30.70
CA LEU A 23 23.65 42.83 29.26
C LEU A 23 25.08 42.54 28.74
N VAL A 24 26.09 43.21 29.28
CA VAL A 24 27.50 42.97 28.94
C VAL A 24 28.06 41.71 29.63
N LEU A 25 27.55 41.33 30.81
CA LEU A 25 27.86 40.05 31.45
C LEU A 25 27.19 38.84 30.78
N PHE A 26 26.05 39.03 30.09
CA PHE A 26 25.46 38.00 29.23
C PHE A 26 26.06 37.96 27.81
N GLY A 27 26.71 39.04 27.36
CA GLY A 27 27.38 39.13 26.05
C GLY A 27 28.79 38.53 26.00
N ALA A 28 29.33 38.02 27.11
CA ALA A 28 30.70 37.51 27.20
C ALA A 28 30.80 36.06 27.70
N PHE A 29 29.71 35.29 27.69
CA PHE A 29 29.80 33.83 27.69
C PHE A 29 29.89 33.37 26.24
N THR A 30 31.12 33.06 25.83
CA THR A 30 31.42 32.16 24.73
C THR A 30 30.40 31.02 24.72
N PHE A 31 29.65 30.91 23.62
CA PHE A 31 28.86 29.74 23.27
C PHE A 31 29.78 28.51 23.36
N ILE A 32 29.79 27.85 24.51
CA ILE A 32 30.10 26.44 24.56
C ILE A 32 28.87 25.78 23.96
N PRO A 33 28.96 25.05 22.83
CA PRO A 33 27.82 24.31 22.34
C PRO A 33 27.52 23.25 23.39
N LEU A 34 26.51 23.50 24.22
CA LEU A 34 25.83 22.45 24.98
C LEU A 34 25.43 21.41 23.96
N PHE A 35 26.06 20.24 24.07
CA PHE A 35 25.89 19.07 23.23
C PHE A 35 24.54 19.06 22.51
N SER A 36 24.56 19.49 21.24
CA SER A 36 23.59 18.98 20.29
C SER A 36 23.85 17.49 20.26
N PHE A 37 22.90 16.69 20.74
CA PHE A 37 22.83 15.31 20.27
C PHE A 37 22.78 15.41 18.76
N ALA A 38 23.89 15.07 18.10
CA ALA A 38 23.95 14.96 16.66
C ALA A 38 23.17 13.69 16.30
N GLN A 39 21.86 13.83 16.20
CA GLN A 39 21.05 12.86 15.49
C GLN A 39 21.42 13.07 14.01
N SER A 40 22.19 12.16 13.43
CA SER A 40 22.53 12.17 12.01
C SER A 40 21.28 11.83 11.19
N SER A 41 20.32 12.74 11.11
CA SER A 41 19.20 12.58 10.18
C SER A 41 19.62 13.15 8.82
N LEU A 42 19.91 12.31 7.82
CA LEU A 42 20.00 12.78 6.43
C LEU A 42 18.70 13.50 6.09
N SER A 43 18.74 14.83 6.10
CA SER A 43 17.55 15.63 6.02
C SER A 43 17.67 16.64 4.91
N TYR A 44 17.08 16.31 3.78
CA TYR A 44 16.99 17.17 2.63
C TYR A 44 15.63 17.88 2.69
N PHE A 45 15.62 19.03 3.36
CA PHE A 45 14.42 19.86 3.52
C PHE A 45 14.24 20.85 2.35
N ASP A 46 15.31 21.16 1.64
CA ASP A 46 15.30 22.19 0.60
C ASP A 46 14.61 21.74 -0.68
N ASP A 47 14.68 20.44 -1.02
CA ASP A 47 14.03 19.84 -2.19
C ASP A 47 12.66 19.21 -1.87
N ALA A 48 12.21 19.30 -0.61
CA ALA A 48 10.91 18.79 -0.20
C ALA A 48 9.77 19.53 -0.93
N SER A 49 8.86 18.77 -1.53
CA SER A 49 7.73 19.33 -2.28
C SER A 49 6.79 20.10 -1.36
N ILE A 50 6.50 21.35 -1.73
CA ILE A 50 5.56 22.21 -1.03
C ILE A 50 4.14 21.81 -1.43
N ARG A 51 3.25 21.65 -0.45
CA ARG A 51 1.87 21.18 -0.66
C ARG A 51 0.83 22.27 -0.43
N ALA A 52 1.10 23.24 0.45
CA ALA A 52 0.22 24.38 0.66
C ALA A 52 1.00 25.64 1.00
N ILE A 53 0.44 26.79 0.64
CA ILE A 53 0.97 28.12 0.95
C ILE A 53 -0.19 29.05 1.33
N GLN A 54 0.02 29.89 2.33
CA GLN A 54 -0.94 30.94 2.71
C GLN A 54 -0.18 32.16 3.21
N PHE A 55 -0.68 33.34 2.85
CA PHE A 55 -0.26 34.61 3.41
C PHE A 55 -1.39 35.21 4.24
N VAL A 56 -1.05 35.81 5.39
CA VAL A 56 -2.02 36.53 6.25
C VAL A 56 -2.11 38.00 5.86
N ASP A 57 -1.04 38.55 5.27
CA ASP A 57 -1.00 39.86 4.63
C ASP A 57 0.00 39.85 3.46
N SER A 58 0.31 41.00 2.86
CA SER A 58 1.21 41.08 1.71
C SER A 58 2.69 40.80 2.02
N LYS A 59 3.07 40.66 3.29
CA LYS A 59 4.44 40.46 3.76
C LYS A 59 4.65 39.13 4.47
N GLU A 60 3.70 38.71 5.29
CA GLU A 60 3.86 37.56 6.17
C GLU A 60 3.09 36.32 5.69
N GLY A 61 3.79 35.18 5.59
CA GLY A 61 3.21 33.95 5.05
C GLY A 61 3.98 32.68 5.42
N TRP A 62 3.30 31.54 5.23
CA TRP A 62 3.79 30.20 5.53
C TRP A 62 3.58 29.27 4.34
N ALA A 63 4.54 28.37 4.15
CA ALA A 63 4.44 27.27 3.20
C ALA A 63 4.77 25.95 3.90
N VAL A 64 3.92 24.93 3.74
CA VAL A 64 4.15 23.60 4.31
C VAL A 64 4.28 22.54 3.24
N GLY A 65 4.99 21.47 3.55
CA GLY A 65 5.17 20.40 2.60
C GLY A 65 5.66 19.10 3.20
N ASP A 66 6.31 18.35 2.32
CA ASP A 66 6.89 17.06 2.60
C ASP A 66 8.03 17.12 3.63
N GLU A 67 8.35 16.00 4.28
CA GLU A 67 9.41 15.95 5.32
C GLU A 67 9.18 16.88 6.53
N GLY A 68 7.92 17.25 6.80
CA GLY A 68 7.54 18.08 7.93
C GLY A 68 7.98 19.53 7.80
N VAL A 69 8.33 19.99 6.60
CA VAL A 69 8.85 21.34 6.38
C VAL A 69 7.75 22.38 6.56
N ILE A 70 8.10 23.44 7.28
CA ILE A 70 7.35 24.69 7.35
C ILE A 70 8.34 25.82 7.08
N TRP A 71 8.10 26.56 6.02
CA TRP A 71 8.83 27.77 5.66
C TRP A 71 7.99 28.98 6.04
N HIS A 72 8.61 29.97 6.67
CA HIS A 72 7.98 31.23 7.08
C HIS A 72 8.73 32.41 6.49
N THR A 73 7.99 33.45 6.13
CA THR A 73 8.54 34.72 5.64
C THR A 73 7.80 35.88 6.28
N ILE A 74 8.51 37.00 6.49
CA ILE A 74 7.97 38.27 6.98
C ILE A 74 8.20 39.44 6.00
N ASN A 75 8.72 39.14 4.82
CA ASN A 75 9.18 40.16 3.85
C ASN A 75 8.70 39.88 2.41
N SER A 76 7.48 39.38 2.29
CA SER A 76 6.79 39.01 1.05
C SER A 76 7.48 37.84 0.34
N GLY A 77 8.18 36.97 1.07
CA GLY A 77 8.88 35.83 0.52
C GLY A 77 10.24 36.16 -0.13
N LYS A 78 10.86 37.30 0.20
CA LYS A 78 12.25 37.55 -0.19
C LYS A 78 13.19 36.60 0.52
N ASP A 79 12.93 36.36 1.81
CA ASP A 79 13.64 35.40 2.64
C ASP A 79 12.64 34.41 3.24
N TRP A 80 13.00 33.13 3.24
CA TRP A 80 12.21 32.04 3.80
C TRP A 80 13.03 31.30 4.84
N GLU A 81 12.54 31.26 6.06
CA GLU A 81 13.18 30.59 7.19
C GLU A 81 12.44 29.31 7.54
N ARG A 82 13.17 28.22 7.78
CA ARG A 82 12.58 26.94 8.17
C ARG A 82 12.27 26.95 9.66
N GLN A 83 11.03 26.64 10.01
CA GLN A 83 10.59 26.44 11.38
C GLN A 83 10.68 24.94 11.76
N SER A 84 11.07 24.67 13.01
CA SER A 84 11.15 23.29 13.51
C SER A 84 9.78 22.78 13.95
N THR A 85 9.39 21.61 13.43
CA THR A 85 8.08 21.00 13.68
C THR A 85 8.11 19.77 14.58
N GLY A 86 9.29 19.15 14.75
CA GLY A 86 9.44 17.88 15.48
C GLY A 86 8.81 16.66 14.82
N THR A 87 8.45 16.74 13.53
CA THR A 87 7.86 15.62 12.76
C THR A 87 8.43 15.60 11.35
N ARG A 88 8.36 14.43 10.68
CA ARG A 88 8.70 14.26 9.27
C ARG A 88 7.50 13.81 8.43
N ALA A 89 6.29 14.06 8.92
CA ALA A 89 5.05 13.81 8.19
C ALA A 89 4.97 14.65 6.91
N SER A 90 4.20 14.17 5.93
CA SER A 90 3.86 14.98 4.75
C SER A 90 2.78 15.98 5.15
N LEU A 91 3.15 17.24 5.39
CA LEU A 91 2.18 18.29 5.68
C LEU A 91 1.49 18.70 4.38
N LYS A 92 0.17 18.50 4.33
CA LYS A 92 -0.65 18.62 3.12
C LYS A 92 -1.39 19.95 3.05
N SER A 93 -1.76 20.52 4.20
CA SER A 93 -2.56 21.73 4.28
C SER A 93 -2.20 22.56 5.52
N LEU A 94 -2.38 23.87 5.42
CA LEU A 94 -2.16 24.82 6.51
C LEU A 94 -3.29 25.85 6.52
N HIS A 95 -3.60 26.38 7.70
CA HIS A 95 -4.54 27.48 7.83
C HIS A 95 -4.13 28.43 8.96
N PHE A 96 -3.94 29.71 8.65
CA PHE A 96 -3.71 30.79 9.60
C PHE A 96 -4.90 31.75 9.64
N LEU A 97 -5.32 32.13 10.85
CA LEU A 97 -6.36 33.15 11.09
C LEU A 97 -5.74 34.53 11.35
N SER A 98 -4.49 34.55 11.80
CA SER A 98 -3.70 35.75 12.10
C SER A 98 -2.22 35.37 12.07
N PRO A 99 -1.29 36.33 12.13
CA PRO A 99 0.14 36.02 12.21
C PRO A 99 0.55 35.12 13.37
N TYR A 100 -0.25 35.03 14.43
CA TYR A 100 0.08 34.28 15.64
C TYR A 100 -0.58 32.90 15.70
N PHE A 101 -1.78 32.76 15.15
CA PHE A 101 -2.64 31.58 15.31
C PHE A 101 -2.77 30.81 13.99
N GLY A 102 -2.24 29.58 13.97
CA GLY A 102 -2.28 28.73 12.79
C GLY A 102 -2.20 27.23 13.08
N TRP A 103 -2.67 26.46 12.10
CA TRP A 103 -2.66 25.00 12.11
C TRP A 103 -2.01 24.47 10.84
N ALA A 104 -1.28 23.36 10.95
CA ALA A 104 -0.79 22.60 9.81
C ALA A 104 -1.14 21.13 10.00
N VAL A 105 -1.61 20.48 8.94
CA VAL A 105 -2.03 19.08 9.00
C VAL A 105 -1.41 18.26 7.89
N GLY A 106 -1.29 16.97 8.14
CA GLY A 106 -0.65 16.07 7.20
C GLY A 106 -0.86 14.60 7.52
N THR A 107 -0.15 13.79 6.76
CA THR A 107 -0.19 12.33 6.84
C THR A 107 1.20 11.75 7.09
N GLU A 108 1.25 10.76 7.96
CA GLU A 108 2.38 9.89 8.23
C GLU A 108 1.93 8.44 8.02
N PHE A 109 2.76 7.59 7.40
CA PHE A 109 2.41 6.20 7.13
C PHE A 109 3.14 5.29 8.11
N HIS A 110 2.45 4.24 8.57
CA HIS A 110 2.98 3.23 9.48
C HIS A 110 2.84 1.83 8.86
N PRO A 111 3.76 0.88 9.12
CA PRO A 111 3.68 -0.48 8.59
C PRO A 111 2.35 -1.22 8.86
N THR A 112 1.65 -0.88 9.95
CA THR A 112 0.37 -1.53 10.35
C THR A 112 -0.82 -0.59 10.55
N LEU A 113 -0.62 0.71 10.46
CA LEU A 113 -1.70 1.71 10.44
C LEU A 113 -1.58 2.38 9.09
N ASP A 114 -2.51 2.10 8.17
CA ASP A 114 -2.41 2.56 6.77
C ASP A 114 -1.94 4.01 6.69
N SER A 115 -2.64 4.94 7.36
CA SER A 115 -2.22 6.34 7.47
C SER A 115 -2.64 6.94 8.80
N VAL A 116 -1.75 7.74 9.40
CA VAL A 116 -1.98 8.47 10.65
C VAL A 116 -1.91 9.97 10.39
N GLY A 117 -2.86 10.70 10.95
CA GLY A 117 -2.98 12.15 10.87
C GLY A 117 -2.02 12.85 11.81
N VAL A 118 -1.35 13.89 11.30
CA VAL A 118 -0.56 14.82 12.10
C VAL A 118 -1.25 16.17 12.11
N ILE A 119 -1.40 16.76 13.30
CA ILE A 119 -1.91 18.12 13.51
C ILE A 119 -0.89 18.89 14.33
N LEU A 120 -0.41 19.98 13.77
CA LEU A 120 0.45 20.96 14.43
C LEU A 120 -0.35 22.24 14.64
N PHE A 121 -0.16 22.86 15.80
CA PHE A 121 -0.73 24.15 16.17
C PHE A 121 0.35 25.08 16.71
N THR A 122 0.22 26.35 16.35
CA THR A 122 1.00 27.45 16.90
C THR A 122 0.09 28.59 17.36
N LYS A 123 0.54 29.26 18.43
CA LYS A 123 -0.06 30.50 18.97
C LYS A 123 0.97 31.64 19.03
N ASP A 124 2.14 31.45 18.43
CA ASP A 124 3.29 32.35 18.46
C ASP A 124 3.92 32.54 17.06
N GLY A 125 3.14 32.32 15.99
CA GLY A 125 3.60 32.51 14.61
C GLY A 125 4.57 31.43 14.12
N GLY A 126 4.61 30.29 14.81
CA GLY A 126 5.42 29.14 14.45
C GLY A 126 6.83 29.13 15.05
N ILE A 127 7.10 30.01 16.03
CA ILE A 127 8.29 29.88 16.90
C ILE A 127 8.26 28.52 17.59
N LYS A 128 7.07 28.09 18.05
CA LYS A 128 6.84 26.75 18.55
C LYS A 128 5.60 26.13 17.90
N TRP A 129 5.83 24.99 17.27
CA TRP A 129 4.76 24.09 16.82
C TRP A 129 4.52 23.00 17.87
N THR A 130 3.26 22.84 18.27
CA THR A 130 2.83 21.80 19.21
C THR A 130 1.95 20.78 18.49
N LYS A 131 2.25 19.49 18.64
CA LYS A 131 1.38 18.41 18.16
C LYS A 131 0.16 18.32 19.07
N VAL A 132 -1.04 18.49 18.51
CA VAL A 132 -2.27 18.70 19.32
C VAL A 132 -2.96 17.39 19.75
N LEU A 133 -2.63 16.25 19.13
CA LEU A 133 -3.37 15.01 19.33
C LEU A 133 -2.57 13.90 20.01
N HIS A 134 -3.18 13.30 21.04
CA HIS A 134 -2.84 11.99 21.60
C HIS A 134 -3.70 10.84 21.03
N ASN A 135 -4.84 11.14 20.37
CA ASN A 135 -5.70 10.16 19.73
C ASN A 135 -5.40 10.09 18.24
N SER A 136 -4.91 8.93 17.77
CA SER A 136 -4.54 8.71 16.37
C SER A 136 -5.77 8.92 15.46
N LEU A 137 -5.82 10.04 14.73
CA LEU A 137 -6.72 10.27 13.61
C LEU A 137 -6.14 9.62 12.34
N PRO A 138 -6.93 9.28 11.32
CA PRO A 138 -6.40 8.78 10.05
C PRO A 138 -5.65 9.91 9.31
N GLY A 139 -4.88 9.55 8.27
CA GLY A 139 -4.11 10.52 7.48
C GLY A 139 -4.94 11.73 7.06
N LEU A 140 -4.45 12.94 7.30
CA LEU A 140 -5.15 14.19 7.03
C LEU A 140 -4.58 14.88 5.78
N ASN A 141 -5.46 15.47 4.98
CA ASN A 141 -5.09 16.19 3.77
C ASN A 141 -5.51 17.67 3.79
N PHE A 142 -6.52 18.02 4.60
CA PHE A 142 -7.13 19.34 4.56
C PHE A 142 -7.43 19.87 5.96
N VAL A 143 -7.18 21.16 6.18
CA VAL A 143 -7.61 21.92 7.35
C VAL A 143 -8.18 23.27 6.94
N LYS A 144 -9.27 23.68 7.58
CA LYS A 144 -9.78 25.05 7.47
C LYS A 144 -10.49 25.46 8.75
N PHE A 145 -10.22 26.67 9.21
CA PHE A 145 -10.97 27.28 10.30
C PHE A 145 -11.84 28.42 9.74
N SER A 146 -13.02 28.56 10.34
CA SER A 146 -13.92 29.69 10.06
C SER A 146 -13.73 30.82 11.07
N ASP A 147 -13.32 30.47 12.29
CA ASP A 147 -12.94 31.38 13.37
C ASP A 147 -12.01 30.65 14.36
N THR A 148 -11.70 31.29 15.49
CA THR A 148 -10.79 30.72 16.52
C THR A 148 -11.32 29.50 17.25
N GLN A 149 -12.60 29.14 17.09
CA GLN A 149 -13.27 28.02 17.75
C GLN A 149 -13.65 26.91 16.77
N HIS A 150 -14.13 27.28 15.57
CA HIS A 150 -14.75 26.37 14.62
C HIS A 150 -13.85 26.04 13.44
N GLY A 151 -13.57 24.75 13.23
CA GLY A 151 -12.76 24.26 12.13
C GLY A 151 -13.12 22.85 11.67
N ILE A 152 -12.66 22.50 10.48
CA ILE A 152 -12.85 21.19 9.83
C ILE A 152 -11.50 20.61 9.41
N LEU A 153 -11.40 19.29 9.55
CA LEU A 153 -10.36 18.45 8.96
C LEU A 153 -11.00 17.44 8.02
N ALA A 154 -10.31 17.14 6.93
CA ALA A 154 -10.68 16.06 6.03
C ALA A 154 -9.44 15.25 5.65
N GLY A 155 -9.63 13.95 5.46
CA GLY A 155 -8.54 13.01 5.22
C GLY A 155 -9.02 11.64 4.75
N ALA A 156 -8.24 10.62 5.09
CA ALA A 156 -8.54 9.24 4.77
C ALA A 156 -9.73 8.72 5.59
N SER A 157 -10.61 8.00 4.91
CA SER A 157 -11.64 7.19 5.54
C SER A 157 -11.06 5.85 5.98
N THR A 158 -11.40 5.39 7.18
CA THR A 158 -10.97 4.08 7.70
C THR A 158 -12.15 3.35 8.33
N ASP A 159 -12.00 2.07 8.68
CA ASP A 159 -13.06 1.35 9.38
C ASP A 159 -13.39 1.97 10.74
N ALA A 160 -12.40 2.55 11.43
CA ALA A 160 -12.59 3.29 12.67
C ALA A 160 -13.24 4.68 12.46
N TYR A 161 -12.99 5.30 11.29
CA TYR A 161 -13.48 6.64 10.94
C TYR A 161 -14.03 6.66 9.50
N PRO A 162 -15.23 6.08 9.29
CA PRO A 162 -15.77 5.85 7.95
C PRO A 162 -16.00 7.14 7.17
N ALA A 163 -16.48 8.19 7.83
CA ALA A 163 -16.76 9.46 7.14
C ALA A 163 -15.50 10.21 6.66
N GLY A 164 -14.32 9.93 7.24
CA GLY A 164 -13.06 10.55 6.84
C GLY A 164 -12.91 12.06 7.12
N PHE A 165 -13.81 12.66 7.91
CA PHE A 165 -13.74 14.07 8.29
C PHE A 165 -14.03 14.30 9.78
N PHE A 166 -13.52 15.43 10.30
CA PHE A 166 -13.56 15.78 11.72
C PHE A 166 -13.82 17.28 11.88
N TYR A 167 -14.45 17.67 12.98
CA TYR A 167 -14.73 19.08 13.26
C TYR A 167 -14.40 19.43 14.71
N THR A 168 -14.10 20.70 14.95
CA THR A 168 -13.82 21.26 16.27
C THR A 168 -14.73 22.46 16.54
N ILE A 169 -15.02 22.68 17.82
CA ILE A 169 -15.78 23.83 18.34
C ILE A 169 -15.01 24.53 19.47
N ASP A 170 -13.75 24.15 19.72
CA ASP A 170 -12.92 24.64 20.82
C ASP A 170 -11.51 25.09 20.35
N GLY A 171 -11.37 25.40 19.06
CA GLY A 171 -10.13 25.87 18.46
C GLY A 171 -9.13 24.76 18.18
N GLY A 172 -9.62 23.54 17.98
CA GLY A 172 -8.80 22.36 17.68
C GLY A 172 -8.18 21.70 18.90
N LYS A 173 -8.57 22.08 20.13
CA LYS A 173 -8.15 21.37 21.36
C LYS A 173 -8.72 19.96 21.40
N SER A 174 -9.94 19.78 20.88
CA SER A 174 -10.56 18.49 20.65
C SER A 174 -11.23 18.42 19.28
N TRP A 175 -11.32 17.20 18.74
CA TRP A 175 -11.88 16.90 17.43
C TRP A 175 -12.97 15.85 17.55
N LYS A 176 -14.14 16.14 16.99
CA LYS A 176 -15.28 15.23 16.89
C LYS A 176 -15.33 14.62 15.49
N LYS A 177 -15.68 13.33 15.40
CA LYS A 177 -15.85 12.65 14.10
C LYS A 177 -17.12 13.12 13.42
N GLY A 178 -17.05 13.30 12.10
CA GLY A 178 -18.24 13.40 11.26
C GLY A 178 -19.01 12.08 11.18
N GLU A 179 -20.30 12.16 10.88
CA GLU A 179 -21.15 10.99 10.64
C GLU A 179 -21.32 10.74 9.15
N GLY A 180 -21.32 9.47 8.74
CA GLY A 180 -21.54 9.11 7.34
C GLY A 180 -21.00 7.75 6.95
N PRO A 181 -21.33 7.29 5.73
CA PRO A 181 -20.81 6.04 5.17
C PRO A 181 -19.29 6.11 4.91
N LYS A 182 -18.65 4.93 4.83
CA LYS A 182 -17.25 4.80 4.43
C LYS A 182 -17.07 5.29 2.99
N ASN A 183 -16.12 6.19 2.77
CA ASN A 183 -15.83 6.78 1.46
C ASN A 183 -14.35 6.64 1.08
N GLY A 184 -13.94 7.26 -0.03
CA GLY A 184 -12.54 7.44 -0.38
C GLY A 184 -11.82 8.48 0.51
N THR A 185 -10.64 8.89 0.06
CA THR A 185 -9.83 9.92 0.71
C THR A 185 -10.30 11.30 0.28
N TRP A 186 -10.60 12.16 1.25
CA TRP A 186 -10.94 13.56 1.01
C TRP A 186 -9.66 14.39 0.87
N TYR A 187 -9.63 15.25 -0.16
CA TYR A 187 -8.53 16.19 -0.40
C TYR A 187 -8.92 17.64 -0.11
N THR A 188 -10.21 17.96 -0.16
CA THR A 188 -10.71 19.31 0.14
C THR A 188 -12.11 19.27 0.73
N ALA A 189 -12.44 20.28 1.53
CA ALA A 189 -13.72 20.40 2.19
C ALA A 189 -14.14 21.86 2.35
N SER A 190 -15.44 22.07 2.53
CA SER A 190 -15.99 23.33 3.04
C SER A 190 -17.03 23.02 4.10
N LEU A 191 -17.03 23.80 5.18
CA LEU A 191 -18.01 23.69 6.25
C LEU A 191 -18.42 25.09 6.70
N THR A 192 -19.71 25.30 6.86
CA THR A 192 -20.30 26.48 7.50
C THR A 192 -20.54 26.20 8.99
N GLY A 193 -20.66 27.24 9.81
CA GLY A 193 -20.80 27.08 11.28
C GLY A 193 -22.02 26.25 11.73
N ASN A 194 -23.03 26.08 10.88
CA ASN A 194 -24.19 25.21 11.10
C ASN A 194 -23.96 23.74 10.67
N GLY A 195 -22.75 23.35 10.28
CA GLY A 195 -22.41 21.99 9.88
C GLY A 195 -22.83 21.60 8.46
N ALA A 196 -23.20 22.57 7.61
CA ALA A 196 -23.49 22.35 6.21
C ALA A 196 -22.24 22.58 5.32
N GLY A 197 -22.19 21.99 4.13
CA GLY A 197 -21.06 22.17 3.21
C GLY A 197 -20.85 20.99 2.26
N PHE A 198 -19.59 20.72 1.90
CA PHE A 198 -19.25 19.62 1.00
C PHE A 198 -17.86 19.03 1.30
N LEU A 199 -17.65 17.82 0.80
CA LEU A 199 -16.36 17.11 0.75
C LEU A 199 -16.07 16.68 -0.68
N ALA A 200 -14.82 16.80 -1.13
CA ALA A 200 -14.37 16.31 -2.44
C ALA A 200 -13.02 15.59 -2.33
N GLY A 201 -12.88 14.48 -3.04
CA GLY A 201 -11.82 13.50 -2.83
C GLY A 201 -11.40 12.72 -4.07
N ASN A 202 -10.80 11.55 -3.85
CA ASN A 202 -10.34 10.66 -4.92
C ASN A 202 -11.48 9.99 -5.70
N HIS A 203 -11.24 9.60 -6.94
CA HIS A 203 -12.16 8.77 -7.76
C HIS A 203 -13.62 9.27 -7.76
N ASN A 204 -13.83 10.56 -8.05
CA ASN A 204 -15.14 11.20 -8.04
C ASN A 204 -15.87 11.18 -6.68
N SER A 205 -15.15 10.96 -5.57
CA SER A 205 -15.74 11.05 -4.24
C SER A 205 -16.20 12.47 -3.98
N LEU A 206 -17.51 12.66 -3.87
CA LEU A 206 -18.16 13.93 -3.60
C LEU A 206 -19.32 13.70 -2.62
N ALA A 207 -19.37 14.48 -1.55
CA ALA A 207 -20.45 14.40 -0.57
C ALA A 207 -20.94 15.80 -0.17
N THR A 208 -22.26 15.92 0.01
CA THR A 208 -22.86 17.07 0.68
C THR A 208 -22.83 16.84 2.20
N LEU A 209 -22.56 17.89 2.96
CA LEU A 209 -22.65 17.90 4.41
C LEU A 209 -23.94 18.61 4.85
N ALA A 210 -24.69 17.99 5.76
CA ALA A 210 -25.82 18.59 6.44
C ALA A 210 -25.77 18.21 7.93
N ASN A 211 -25.74 19.20 8.83
CA ASN A 211 -25.63 18.98 10.29
C ASN A 211 -24.47 18.04 10.68
N PHE A 212 -23.28 18.23 10.10
CA PHE A 212 -22.10 17.38 10.33
C PHE A 212 -22.28 15.90 9.91
N LYS A 213 -23.26 15.61 9.05
CA LYS A 213 -23.48 14.31 8.45
C LYS A 213 -23.22 14.38 6.95
N SER A 214 -22.43 13.44 6.42
CA SER A 214 -22.17 13.33 4.99
C SER A 214 -23.23 12.47 4.28
N LEU A 215 -23.67 12.98 3.14
CA LEU A 215 -24.55 12.34 2.18
C LEU A 215 -23.79 12.23 0.86
N ILE A 216 -23.56 11.01 0.39
CA ILE A 216 -22.82 10.76 -0.86
C ILE A 216 -23.72 11.17 -2.02
N ASN A 217 -23.17 11.96 -2.95
CA ASN A 217 -23.85 12.30 -4.19
C ASN A 217 -23.40 11.31 -5.28
N GLU A 218 -24.24 10.36 -5.65
CA GLU A 218 -24.01 9.54 -6.84
C GLU A 218 -24.26 10.39 -8.09
N ASN A 219 -23.21 10.97 -8.66
CA ASN A 219 -23.31 11.73 -9.91
C ASN A 219 -22.74 10.92 -11.07
N SER A 220 -23.62 10.33 -11.88
CA SER A 220 -23.28 9.45 -13.00
C SER A 220 -22.61 10.16 -14.19
N GLU A 221 -22.64 11.49 -14.23
CA GLU A 221 -22.11 12.31 -15.35
C GLU A 221 -20.67 12.77 -15.15
N ILE A 222 -20.08 12.53 -13.97
CA ILE A 222 -18.74 13.03 -13.63
C ILE A 222 -17.73 11.88 -13.73
N SER A 223 -16.68 12.06 -14.53
CA SER A 223 -15.62 11.07 -14.78
C SER A 223 -14.95 10.55 -13.49
N ASN A 224 -14.35 9.34 -13.51
CA ASN A 224 -13.62 8.68 -12.41
C ASN A 224 -12.28 9.36 -12.00
N ARG A 225 -12.25 10.70 -11.98
CA ARG A 225 -11.07 11.54 -11.74
C ARG A 225 -11.07 12.05 -10.30
N SER A 226 -9.89 12.27 -9.73
CA SER A 226 -9.78 12.80 -8.37
C SER A 226 -9.85 14.33 -8.35
N PHE A 227 -10.59 14.87 -7.39
CA PHE A 227 -10.55 16.29 -7.05
C PHE A 227 -9.32 16.58 -6.18
N LYS A 228 -8.73 17.77 -6.28
CA LYS A 228 -7.53 18.15 -5.53
C LYS A 228 -7.73 19.38 -4.67
N SER A 229 -8.49 20.37 -5.14
CA SER A 229 -8.65 21.64 -4.44
C SER A 229 -10.00 22.27 -4.71
N SER A 230 -10.42 23.13 -3.78
CA SER A 230 -11.65 23.90 -3.87
C SER A 230 -11.43 25.36 -3.48
N HIS A 231 -12.23 26.24 -4.07
CA HIS A 231 -12.29 27.65 -3.70
C HIS A 231 -13.74 28.14 -3.69
N ASN A 232 -14.11 28.96 -2.71
CA ASN A 232 -15.43 29.56 -2.61
C ASN A 232 -15.28 31.08 -2.64
N ASN A 233 -15.84 31.73 -3.67
CA ASN A 233 -15.80 33.18 -3.83
C ASN A 233 -17.08 33.89 -3.32
N LEU A 234 -17.84 33.22 -2.45
CA LEU A 234 -19.14 33.62 -1.87
C LEU A 234 -20.35 33.53 -2.82
N LYS A 235 -20.14 33.39 -4.12
CA LYS A 235 -21.23 33.20 -5.11
C LYS A 235 -21.23 31.80 -5.70
N THR A 236 -20.04 31.28 -5.95
CA THR A 236 -19.80 30.00 -6.62
C THR A 236 -18.69 29.26 -5.89
N ILE A 237 -18.86 27.94 -5.79
CA ILE A 237 -17.78 27.03 -5.36
C ILE A 237 -17.15 26.43 -6.61
N PHE A 238 -15.83 26.51 -6.70
CA PHE A 238 -15.04 25.89 -7.76
C PHE A 238 -14.32 24.67 -7.21
N LEU A 239 -14.37 23.56 -7.94
CA LEU A 239 -13.58 22.35 -7.71
C LEU A 239 -12.66 22.11 -8.89
N VAL A 240 -11.42 21.74 -8.61
CA VAL A 240 -10.45 21.36 -9.65
C VAL A 240 -9.80 20.02 -9.35
N GLY A 241 -9.35 19.32 -10.39
CA GLY A 241 -8.73 18.01 -10.25
C GLY A 241 -8.03 17.49 -11.51
N GLN A 242 -7.87 16.17 -11.54
CA GLN A 242 -7.20 15.45 -12.62
C GLN A 242 -7.88 15.67 -13.99
N GLY A 243 -7.08 15.63 -15.06
CA GLY A 243 -7.54 15.75 -16.44
C GLY A 243 -8.16 17.11 -16.78
N SER A 244 -7.56 18.19 -16.29
CA SER A 244 -8.05 19.58 -16.45
C SER A 244 -9.49 19.80 -16.00
N GLN A 245 -9.98 18.97 -15.07
CA GLN A 245 -11.37 19.06 -14.62
C GLN A 245 -11.56 20.29 -13.75
N ILE A 246 -12.57 21.08 -14.07
CA ILE A 246 -13.05 22.19 -13.26
C ILE A 246 -14.58 22.19 -13.22
N LEU A 247 -15.12 22.19 -12.00
CA LEU A 247 -16.56 22.21 -11.75
C LEU A 247 -16.95 23.47 -10.97
N ALA A 248 -18.13 24.01 -11.25
CA ALA A 248 -18.74 25.11 -10.55
C ALA A 248 -20.05 24.69 -9.86
N ASN A 249 -20.33 25.27 -8.70
CA ASN A 249 -21.59 25.13 -7.99
C ASN A 249 -22.07 26.51 -7.53
N ASP A 250 -23.10 27.02 -8.21
CA ASP A 250 -23.68 28.34 -7.94
C ASP A 250 -24.71 28.34 -6.80
N THR A 251 -25.14 27.17 -6.35
CA THR A 251 -26.11 27.04 -5.24
C THR A 251 -25.45 27.15 -3.87
N LEU A 252 -24.11 27.02 -3.81
CA LEU A 252 -23.31 26.92 -2.59
C LEU A 252 -23.65 25.72 -1.69
N THR A 253 -24.53 24.83 -2.14
CA THR A 253 -24.99 23.67 -1.36
C THR A 253 -24.14 22.43 -1.56
N GLY A 254 -23.32 22.38 -2.62
CA GLY A 254 -22.60 21.15 -3.01
C GLY A 254 -23.46 20.10 -3.72
N ASN A 255 -24.76 20.37 -3.94
CA ASN A 255 -25.70 19.38 -4.49
C ASN A 255 -25.66 19.20 -6.01
N SER A 256 -25.31 20.25 -6.76
CA SER A 256 -25.30 20.23 -8.24
C SER A 256 -24.06 20.91 -8.82
N TRP A 257 -23.39 20.26 -9.76
CA TRP A 257 -22.12 20.74 -10.32
C TRP A 257 -22.20 20.88 -11.82
N THR A 258 -21.61 21.96 -12.35
CA THR A 258 -21.52 22.24 -13.79
C THR A 258 -20.06 22.23 -14.22
N SER A 259 -19.74 21.54 -15.32
CA SER A 259 -18.38 21.51 -15.86
C SER A 259 -18.07 22.81 -16.62
N LEU A 260 -16.92 23.42 -16.37
CA LEU A 260 -16.46 24.59 -17.12
C LEU A 260 -15.50 24.19 -18.25
N ASN A 261 -15.63 24.83 -19.40
CA ASN A 261 -14.78 24.57 -20.55
C ASN A 261 -13.57 25.52 -20.55
N MET A 262 -12.37 24.94 -20.56
CA MET A 262 -11.10 25.68 -20.61
C MET A 262 -10.66 26.05 -22.03
N GLY A 263 -11.36 25.58 -23.07
CA GLY A 263 -10.96 25.75 -24.47
C GLY A 263 -9.75 24.90 -24.87
N LEU A 264 -9.40 23.89 -24.07
CA LEU A 264 -8.30 22.97 -24.34
C LEU A 264 -8.71 21.89 -25.33
N SER A 265 -7.77 21.43 -26.15
CA SER A 265 -8.00 20.27 -27.03
C SER A 265 -8.15 18.99 -26.20
N THR A 266 -8.71 17.95 -26.82
CA THR A 266 -8.85 16.63 -26.21
C THR A 266 -7.51 16.03 -25.79
N GLU A 267 -6.45 16.31 -26.56
CA GLU A 267 -5.09 15.81 -26.35
C GLU A 267 -4.42 16.47 -25.13
N LEU A 268 -4.69 17.76 -24.88
CA LEU A 268 -4.14 18.47 -23.72
C LEU A 268 -4.89 18.14 -22.43
N THR A 269 -6.20 17.93 -22.53
CA THR A 269 -7.07 17.65 -21.38
C THR A 269 -6.62 16.39 -20.63
N SER A 270 -6.09 15.38 -21.33
CA SER A 270 -5.58 14.15 -20.70
C SER A 270 -4.18 14.28 -20.11
N CYS A 271 -3.45 15.35 -20.45
CA CYS A 271 -2.05 15.56 -20.06
C CYS A 271 -1.84 16.56 -18.92
N ILE A 272 -2.86 17.37 -18.63
CA ILE A 272 -2.81 18.44 -17.64
C ILE A 272 -3.65 18.02 -16.44
N ASP A 273 -3.09 18.14 -15.24
CA ASP A 273 -3.80 17.92 -13.98
C ASP A 273 -3.83 19.21 -13.17
N PHE A 274 -4.98 19.57 -12.61
CA PHE A 274 -5.10 20.73 -11.73
C PHE A 274 -4.96 20.30 -10.27
N ASN A 275 -4.05 20.96 -9.56
CA ASN A 275 -3.77 20.69 -8.16
C ASN A 275 -4.37 21.74 -7.23
N SER A 276 -4.49 22.99 -7.67
CA SER A 276 -4.97 24.08 -6.83
C SER A 276 -5.74 25.15 -7.59
N VAL A 277 -6.77 25.69 -6.95
CA VAL A 277 -7.55 26.84 -7.43
C VAL A 277 -7.64 27.90 -6.35
N HIS A 278 -7.56 29.17 -6.73
CA HIS A 278 -7.80 30.32 -5.85
C HIS A 278 -8.50 31.44 -6.61
N GLY A 279 -9.33 32.23 -5.93
CA GLY A 279 -10.02 33.37 -6.53
C GLY A 279 -10.03 34.61 -5.65
N THR A 280 -10.08 35.79 -6.29
CA THR A 280 -10.30 37.08 -5.64
C THR A 280 -11.30 37.92 -6.44
N GLY A 281 -12.54 37.98 -5.94
CA GLY A 281 -13.66 38.57 -6.70
C GLY A 281 -14.04 37.69 -7.90
N GLU A 282 -13.96 38.24 -9.11
CA GLU A 282 -14.24 37.52 -10.36
C GLU A 282 -13.00 36.86 -10.96
N ASP A 283 -11.81 37.17 -10.44
CA ASP A 283 -10.57 36.58 -10.88
C ASP A 283 -10.38 35.17 -10.29
N LEU A 284 -9.96 34.21 -11.12
CA LEU A 284 -9.65 32.83 -10.74
C LEU A 284 -8.31 32.41 -11.32
N TRP A 285 -7.48 31.77 -10.50
CA TRP A 285 -6.21 31.18 -10.92
C TRP A 285 -6.19 29.68 -10.63
N VAL A 286 -5.68 28.90 -11.57
CA VAL A 286 -5.55 27.45 -11.47
C VAL A 286 -4.10 27.03 -11.77
N ALA A 287 -3.55 26.23 -10.86
CA ALA A 287 -2.19 25.71 -10.92
C ALA A 287 -2.17 24.18 -10.89
N GLY A 288 -1.14 23.59 -11.50
CA GLY A 288 -1.04 22.14 -11.61
C GLY A 288 0.18 21.63 -12.38
N LYS A 289 -0.03 20.55 -13.14
CA LYS A 289 0.95 19.88 -13.99
C LYS A 289 0.65 20.15 -15.47
N PRO A 290 1.65 20.49 -16.30
CA PRO A 290 3.00 20.90 -15.92
C PRO A 290 2.98 22.27 -15.22
N GLY A 291 4.01 22.58 -14.44
CA GLY A 291 4.06 23.87 -13.74
C GLY A 291 4.51 25.04 -14.61
N SER A 292 4.82 24.81 -15.89
CA SER A 292 5.32 25.81 -16.86
C SER A 292 4.27 26.85 -17.22
N ILE A 293 3.01 26.52 -16.99
CA ILE A 293 1.88 27.38 -17.22
C ILE A 293 0.92 27.39 -16.02
N LEU A 294 0.09 28.43 -15.98
CA LEU A 294 -1.06 28.60 -15.10
C LEU A 294 -2.24 29.06 -15.95
N PHE A 295 -3.45 28.86 -15.43
CA PHE A 295 -4.65 29.40 -16.05
C PHE A 295 -5.19 30.55 -15.21
N HIS A 296 -5.52 31.67 -15.85
CA HIS A 296 -6.13 32.83 -15.21
C HIS A 296 -7.43 33.18 -15.94
N SER A 297 -8.50 33.38 -15.19
CA SER A 297 -9.77 33.90 -15.67
C SER A 297 -10.08 35.20 -14.95
N THR A 298 -10.65 36.17 -15.67
CA THR A 298 -11.09 37.46 -15.13
C THR A 298 -12.62 37.56 -15.02
N ASP A 299 -13.34 36.51 -15.42
CA ASP A 299 -14.80 36.50 -15.59
C ASP A 299 -15.47 35.29 -14.91
N SER A 300 -14.89 34.85 -13.78
CA SER A 300 -15.35 33.70 -12.98
C SER A 300 -15.38 32.37 -13.74
N GLY A 301 -14.38 32.16 -14.60
CA GLY A 301 -14.13 30.87 -15.26
C GLY A 301 -14.88 30.68 -16.58
N LYS A 302 -15.45 31.75 -17.17
CA LYS A 302 -16.10 31.69 -18.48
C LYS A 302 -15.06 31.72 -19.61
N LYS A 303 -13.97 32.46 -19.43
CA LYS A 303 -12.82 32.51 -20.32
C LYS A 303 -11.53 32.35 -19.52
N TRP A 304 -10.56 31.67 -20.13
CA TRP A 304 -9.28 31.35 -19.53
C TRP A 304 -8.12 31.78 -20.44
N ASP A 305 -7.14 32.46 -19.83
CA ASP A 305 -5.87 32.82 -20.43
C ASP A 305 -4.76 31.93 -19.85
N ILE A 306 -3.84 31.48 -20.70
CA ILE A 306 -2.67 30.69 -20.30
C ILE A 306 -1.51 31.62 -20.01
N VAL A 307 -0.94 31.53 -18.82
CA VAL A 307 0.18 32.36 -18.38
C VAL A 307 1.41 31.53 -18.09
N LYS A 308 2.59 32.00 -18.54
CA LYS A 308 3.87 31.31 -18.35
C LYS A 308 4.48 31.62 -16.99
N THR A 309 5.03 30.61 -16.34
CA THR A 309 5.65 30.72 -15.00
C THR A 309 7.18 30.71 -15.01
N ASN A 310 7.78 30.30 -16.13
CA ASN A 310 9.22 29.98 -16.25
C ASN A 310 9.71 28.86 -15.30
N ASN A 311 8.81 28.00 -14.83
CA ASN A 311 9.12 26.86 -13.97
C ASN A 311 8.51 25.59 -14.55
N ASN A 312 9.26 24.52 -14.85
CA ASN A 312 8.65 23.33 -15.46
C ASN A 312 7.98 22.41 -14.43
N ALA A 313 8.54 22.34 -13.22
CA ALA A 313 8.14 21.39 -12.19
C ALA A 313 6.71 21.64 -11.72
N THR A 314 5.96 20.58 -11.44
CA THR A 314 4.55 20.65 -11.03
C THR A 314 4.32 21.64 -9.88
N LEU A 315 3.29 22.47 -10.04
CA LEU A 315 2.83 23.40 -9.01
C LEU A 315 1.67 22.74 -8.24
N ASN A 316 1.82 22.64 -6.92
CA ASN A 316 0.87 21.94 -6.04
C ASN A 316 -0.15 22.89 -5.41
N THR A 317 0.17 24.17 -5.28
CA THR A 317 -0.65 25.15 -4.58
C THR A 317 -0.59 26.54 -5.22
N ILE A 318 -1.67 27.30 -5.11
CA ILE A 318 -1.74 28.71 -5.52
C ILE A 318 -2.57 29.50 -4.52
N PHE A 319 -2.13 30.72 -4.20
CA PHE A 319 -2.75 31.60 -3.24
C PHE A 319 -2.63 33.06 -3.69
N PHE A 320 -3.70 33.84 -3.59
CA PHE A 320 -3.69 35.28 -3.86
C PHE A 320 -4.26 36.02 -2.65
N ILE A 321 -3.56 37.06 -2.18
CA ILE A 321 -4.07 37.92 -1.10
C ILE A 321 -4.98 39.03 -1.65
N ASP A 322 -4.73 39.44 -2.90
CA ASP A 322 -5.51 40.41 -3.66
C ASP A 322 -5.40 40.10 -5.17
N LYS A 323 -5.93 40.98 -6.02
CA LYS A 323 -5.92 40.78 -7.48
C LYS A 323 -4.55 40.89 -8.14
N GLN A 324 -3.53 41.37 -7.43
CA GLN A 324 -2.19 41.65 -7.96
C GLN A 324 -1.12 40.74 -7.36
N SER A 325 -1.23 40.46 -6.06
CA SER A 325 -0.19 39.80 -5.27
C SER A 325 -0.58 38.35 -4.99
N GLY A 326 0.24 37.42 -5.48
CA GLY A 326 -0.01 35.99 -5.34
C GLY A 326 1.25 35.15 -5.30
N TRP A 327 1.11 33.92 -4.83
CA TRP A 327 2.19 32.95 -4.66
C TRP A 327 1.73 31.58 -5.15
N THR A 328 2.67 30.81 -5.71
CA THR A 328 2.46 29.41 -6.06
C THR A 328 3.70 28.62 -5.67
N ALA A 329 3.50 27.37 -5.28
CA ALA A 329 4.58 26.51 -4.85
C ALA A 329 4.33 25.06 -5.25
N GLY A 330 5.38 24.24 -5.28
CA GLY A 330 5.28 22.88 -5.77
C GLY A 330 6.50 22.00 -5.53
N GLU A 331 6.76 21.13 -6.50
CA GLU A 331 7.83 20.14 -6.44
C GLU A 331 9.23 20.80 -6.39
N PHE A 332 10.21 20.06 -5.87
CA PHE A 332 11.60 20.50 -5.68
C PHE A 332 11.76 21.76 -4.81
N GLY A 333 10.86 21.98 -3.84
CA GLY A 333 10.90 23.12 -2.93
C GLY A 333 10.70 24.49 -3.60
N THR A 334 10.10 24.53 -4.79
CA THR A 334 9.94 25.76 -5.57
C THR A 334 8.83 26.65 -4.99
N ILE A 335 9.12 27.94 -4.83
CA ILE A 335 8.15 29.00 -4.50
C ILE A 335 8.31 30.15 -5.49
N LEU A 336 7.21 30.54 -6.14
CA LEU A 336 7.12 31.66 -7.06
C LEU A 336 6.14 32.71 -6.53
N ALA A 337 6.37 33.98 -6.89
CA ALA A 337 5.48 35.09 -6.57
C ALA A 337 5.22 36.00 -7.78
N THR A 338 4.04 36.62 -7.77
CA THR A 338 3.60 37.62 -8.72
C THR A 338 3.19 38.91 -8.00
N LYS A 339 3.31 40.04 -8.70
CA LYS A 339 2.86 41.37 -8.25
C LYS A 339 1.95 42.07 -9.26
N ASP A 340 1.58 41.37 -10.33
CA ASP A 340 0.84 41.90 -11.47
C ASP A 340 -0.36 41.00 -11.85
N GLY A 341 -0.89 40.26 -10.88
CA GLY A 341 -2.09 39.43 -11.02
C GLY A 341 -1.81 38.11 -11.72
N GLY A 342 -0.58 37.62 -11.63
CA GLY A 342 -0.15 36.37 -12.25
C GLY A 342 0.32 36.51 -13.69
N LYS A 343 0.48 37.74 -14.23
CA LYS A 343 1.01 37.97 -15.59
C LYS A 343 2.48 37.63 -15.68
N THR A 344 3.25 37.92 -14.64
CA THR A 344 4.65 37.52 -14.50
C THR A 344 4.91 36.87 -13.14
N TRP A 345 5.81 35.88 -13.14
CA TRP A 345 6.18 35.10 -11.96
C TRP A 345 7.68 35.16 -11.73
N THR A 346 8.07 35.35 -10.47
CA THR A 346 9.45 35.45 -10.02
C THR A 346 9.75 34.38 -9.00
N THR A 347 10.86 33.66 -9.17
CA THR A 347 11.29 32.63 -8.22
C THR A 347 11.80 33.28 -6.93
N GLN A 348 11.19 32.90 -5.81
CA GLN A 348 11.55 33.37 -4.47
C GLN A 348 12.42 32.36 -3.72
N LYS A 349 12.03 31.09 -3.79
CA LYS A 349 12.82 29.96 -3.29
C LYS A 349 12.92 28.92 -4.38
N ARG A 350 14.11 28.33 -4.52
CA ARG A 350 14.38 27.21 -5.40
C ARG A 350 15.15 26.15 -4.63
N GLY A 351 14.59 24.96 -4.46
CA GLY A 351 15.32 23.81 -3.94
C GLY A 351 16.22 23.22 -5.01
N ALA A 352 15.64 22.48 -5.96
CA ALA A 352 16.33 21.97 -7.15
C ALA A 352 15.68 22.47 -8.44
N SER A 353 16.46 22.61 -9.52
CA SER A 353 15.92 23.09 -10.80
C SER A 353 15.36 21.98 -11.70
N GLN A 354 15.75 20.72 -11.45
CA GLN A 354 15.34 19.52 -12.18
C GLN A 354 15.74 18.25 -11.41
N ALA A 355 15.08 17.12 -11.67
CA ALA A 355 15.57 15.82 -11.23
C ALA A 355 16.57 15.29 -12.25
N LYS A 356 17.82 15.05 -11.85
CA LYS A 356 18.86 14.47 -12.74
C LYS A 356 18.51 13.03 -13.13
N ILE A 357 17.71 12.35 -12.32
CA ILE A 357 17.36 10.94 -12.51
C ILE A 357 15.83 10.78 -12.47
N LEU A 358 15.31 10.09 -13.48
CA LEU A 358 13.92 9.64 -13.54
C LEU A 358 13.89 8.11 -13.44
N VAL A 359 13.32 7.59 -12.35
CA VAL A 359 13.07 6.16 -12.16
C VAL A 359 11.65 5.88 -12.61
N ILE A 360 11.49 4.94 -13.55
CA ILE A 360 10.19 4.54 -14.10
C ILE A 360 9.89 3.12 -13.65
N GLN A 361 8.70 2.93 -13.11
CA GLN A 361 8.20 1.68 -12.56
C GLN A 361 6.86 1.35 -13.22
N THR A 362 6.62 0.07 -13.46
CA THR A 362 5.38 -0.45 -14.05
C THR A 362 4.20 -0.27 -13.11
N GLY A 363 4.32 -0.70 -11.85
CA GLY A 363 3.30 -0.49 -10.83
C GLY A 363 3.90 -0.44 -9.41
N LEU A 364 3.02 -0.42 -8.39
CA LEU A 364 3.40 -0.37 -6.97
C LEU A 364 4.39 -1.48 -6.58
N LYS A 365 4.20 -2.69 -7.11
CA LYS A 365 5.03 -3.87 -6.80
C LYS A 365 6.46 -3.75 -7.31
N ASP A 366 6.70 -2.91 -8.31
CA ASP A 366 8.00 -2.69 -8.94
C ASP A 366 8.81 -1.56 -8.28
N ALA A 367 8.26 -0.96 -7.22
CA ALA A 367 8.97 0.06 -6.48
C ALA A 367 10.29 -0.51 -5.92
N SER A 368 11.38 0.22 -6.15
CA SER A 368 12.73 -0.14 -5.67
C SER A 368 13.26 0.92 -4.70
N PRO A 369 12.82 0.92 -3.42
CA PRO A 369 13.31 1.84 -2.41
C PRO A 369 14.84 1.82 -2.26
N GLU A 370 15.47 0.66 -2.37
CA GLU A 370 16.93 0.49 -2.33
C GLU A 370 17.67 1.33 -3.39
N ILE A 371 17.15 1.38 -4.62
CA ILE A 371 17.72 2.18 -5.71
C ILE A 371 17.53 3.67 -5.41
N SER A 372 16.34 4.05 -4.93
CA SER A 372 16.08 5.43 -4.52
C SER A 372 17.02 5.87 -3.38
N ALA A 373 17.28 4.97 -2.41
CA ALA A 373 18.10 5.26 -1.24
C ALA A 373 19.56 5.45 -1.63
N PHE A 374 20.07 4.57 -2.49
CA PHE A 374 21.40 4.72 -3.05
C PHE A 374 21.56 6.04 -3.82
N LEU A 375 20.64 6.33 -4.75
CA LEU A 375 20.76 7.51 -5.61
C LEU A 375 20.53 8.83 -4.86
N GLY A 376 19.58 8.84 -3.92
CA GLY A 376 19.14 10.03 -3.20
C GLY A 376 19.97 10.34 -1.96
N PHE A 377 20.42 9.34 -1.21
CA PHE A 377 21.16 9.54 0.04
C PHE A 377 22.67 9.40 -0.16
N ASP A 378 23.14 8.31 -0.78
CA ASP A 378 24.57 8.09 -1.00
C ASP A 378 25.10 9.02 -2.09
N LYS A 379 24.46 9.02 -3.26
CA LYS A 379 24.89 9.84 -4.41
C LYS A 379 24.37 11.28 -4.38
N LYS A 380 23.46 11.60 -3.45
CA LYS A 380 22.91 12.94 -3.22
C LYS A 380 22.23 13.55 -4.47
N ASN A 381 21.69 12.73 -5.36
CA ASN A 381 20.98 13.21 -6.55
C ASN A 381 19.52 13.52 -6.23
N ILE A 382 18.93 14.42 -7.01
CA ILE A 382 17.47 14.64 -7.04
C ILE A 382 16.86 13.56 -7.93
N VAL A 383 16.07 12.68 -7.32
CA VAL A 383 15.43 11.53 -7.96
C VAL A 383 13.92 11.75 -8.04
N SER A 384 13.36 11.65 -9.24
CA SER A 384 11.92 11.61 -9.48
C SER A 384 11.51 10.17 -9.80
N ASN A 385 10.41 9.71 -9.22
CA ASN A 385 9.81 8.41 -9.58
C ASN A 385 8.53 8.63 -10.40
N LEU A 386 8.33 7.79 -11.40
CA LEU A 386 7.13 7.76 -12.23
C LEU A 386 6.58 6.34 -12.26
N THR A 387 5.36 6.16 -11.80
CA THR A 387 4.62 4.90 -11.85
C THR A 387 3.54 4.97 -12.91
N ILE A 388 3.53 4.01 -13.84
CA ILE A 388 2.61 4.07 -14.99
C ILE A 388 1.22 3.55 -14.65
N THR A 389 1.12 2.49 -13.86
CA THR A 389 -0.17 1.84 -13.59
C THR A 389 -0.59 2.02 -12.14
N SER A 390 -1.89 2.23 -11.94
CA SER A 390 -2.54 2.07 -10.64
C SER A 390 -3.33 0.76 -10.62
N LEU A 391 -3.36 0.10 -9.46
CA LEU A 391 -4.12 -1.12 -9.28
C LEU A 391 -5.62 -0.81 -9.22
N LEU A 392 -6.38 -1.32 -10.19
CA LEU A 392 -7.83 -1.38 -10.10
C LEU A 392 -8.22 -2.47 -9.09
N ASN A 393 -8.74 -2.08 -7.92
CA ASN A 393 -9.50 -3.01 -7.08
C ASN A 393 -11.01 -2.80 -7.32
N PRO A 394 -11.69 -3.70 -8.06
CA PRO A 394 -13.12 -3.56 -8.36
C PRO A 394 -14.03 -3.73 -7.14
N ASN A 395 -13.53 -4.25 -6.01
CA ASN A 395 -14.33 -4.52 -4.81
C ASN A 395 -14.29 -3.38 -3.78
N ASN A 396 -13.49 -2.33 -3.99
CA ASN A 396 -13.24 -1.36 -2.94
C ASN A 396 -13.15 0.08 -3.44
N HIS A 397 -14.28 0.79 -3.35
CA HIS A 397 -14.33 2.26 -3.48
C HIS A 397 -13.58 2.99 -2.34
N THR A 398 -12.98 2.27 -1.37
CA THR A 398 -12.59 2.83 -0.07
C THR A 398 -11.12 2.68 0.34
N TYR A 399 -10.18 2.49 -0.61
CA TYR A 399 -8.77 2.54 -0.23
C TYR A 399 -8.22 3.98 -0.19
N PRO A 400 -7.56 4.38 0.92
CA PRO A 400 -6.59 5.45 0.88
C PRO A 400 -5.47 5.11 -0.11
N SER A 401 -5.35 5.97 -1.13
CA SER A 401 -4.10 6.38 -1.80
C SER A 401 -2.88 5.45 -1.67
N GLN A 402 -2.91 4.25 -2.29
CA GLN A 402 -1.67 3.49 -2.56
C GLN A 402 -0.58 4.39 -3.16
N GLU A 403 -1.01 5.41 -3.93
CA GLU A 403 -0.21 6.50 -4.45
C GLU A 403 0.47 7.38 -3.37
N ASP A 404 -0.26 7.83 -2.34
CA ASP A 404 0.34 8.61 -1.25
C ASP A 404 1.24 7.72 -0.39
N THR A 405 0.86 6.45 -0.18
CA THR A 405 1.70 5.46 0.49
C THR A 405 3.02 5.30 -0.27
N LEU A 406 2.95 5.07 -1.59
CA LEU A 406 4.13 4.96 -2.45
C LEU A 406 4.99 6.23 -2.39
N SER A 407 4.36 7.39 -2.57
CA SER A 407 5.04 8.69 -2.54
C SER A 407 5.69 8.99 -1.20
N PHE A 408 5.12 8.54 -0.09
CA PHE A 408 5.72 8.66 1.24
C PHE A 408 6.94 7.74 1.37
N HIS A 409 6.80 6.46 1.04
CA HIS A 409 7.88 5.49 1.23
C HIS A 409 9.05 5.73 0.29
N LEU A 410 8.82 6.11 -0.98
CA LEU A 410 9.90 6.47 -1.90
C LEU A 410 10.61 7.75 -1.50
N ARG A 411 9.93 8.73 -0.88
CA ARG A 411 10.60 9.88 -0.25
C ARG A 411 11.43 9.50 0.97
N LYS A 412 10.92 8.62 1.83
CA LYS A 412 11.73 8.03 2.92
C LYS A 412 12.90 7.25 2.38
N ALA A 413 12.77 6.69 1.18
CA ALA A 413 13.87 6.13 0.41
C ALA A 413 14.74 7.17 -0.30
N GLY A 414 14.58 8.47 -0.08
CA GLY A 414 15.46 9.50 -0.64
C GLY A 414 15.02 10.05 -2.00
N SER A 415 13.84 9.71 -2.50
CA SER A 415 13.26 10.38 -3.68
C SER A 415 12.80 11.79 -3.34
N ALA A 416 12.83 12.71 -4.31
CA ALA A 416 12.29 14.06 -4.14
C ALA A 416 10.80 14.09 -4.48
N THR A 417 10.42 13.43 -5.59
CA THR A 417 9.09 13.53 -6.17
C THR A 417 8.59 12.15 -6.63
N THR A 418 7.28 11.97 -6.69
CA THR A 418 6.64 10.74 -7.19
C THR A 418 5.40 11.12 -7.97
N GLU A 419 5.27 10.60 -9.18
CA GLU A 419 4.14 10.84 -10.07
C GLU A 419 3.48 9.51 -10.47
N ASN A 420 2.16 9.52 -10.62
CA ASN A 420 1.38 8.37 -11.07
C ASN A 420 0.54 8.75 -12.30
N TYR A 421 0.44 7.86 -13.29
CA TYR A 421 -0.45 8.06 -14.45
C TYR A 421 -1.79 7.35 -14.24
N TRP A 422 -2.74 8.09 -13.69
CA TRP A 422 -4.10 7.61 -13.44
C TRP A 422 -4.87 7.19 -14.71
N GLN A 423 -4.42 7.59 -15.90
CA GLN A 423 -5.02 7.32 -17.21
C GLN A 423 -4.78 5.88 -17.73
N PHE A 424 -3.86 5.14 -17.12
CA PHE A 424 -3.48 3.79 -17.53
C PHE A 424 -3.72 2.76 -16.42
N PRO A 425 -4.95 2.69 -15.87
CA PRO A 425 -5.24 1.74 -14.81
C PRO A 425 -5.22 0.31 -15.38
N LEU A 426 -4.69 -0.63 -14.61
CA LEU A 426 -4.71 -2.05 -14.94
C LEU A 426 -5.12 -2.85 -13.70
N SER A 427 -5.93 -3.88 -13.92
CA SER A 427 -6.05 -4.94 -12.92
C SER A 427 -4.77 -5.79 -12.89
N LEU A 428 -4.50 -6.44 -11.75
CA LEU A 428 -3.39 -7.40 -11.61
C LEU A 428 -3.39 -8.49 -12.70
N ILE A 429 -4.57 -8.86 -13.18
CA ILE A 429 -4.76 -9.91 -14.20
C ILE A 429 -4.36 -9.41 -15.59
N GLU A 430 -4.68 -8.15 -15.92
CA GLU A 430 -4.44 -7.54 -17.23
C GLU A 430 -2.97 -7.11 -17.43
N ALA A 431 -2.23 -6.86 -16.35
CA ALA A 431 -0.81 -6.44 -16.40
C ALA A 431 0.13 -7.53 -16.95
N ASN A 432 -0.30 -8.79 -16.89
CA ASN A 432 0.49 -9.98 -17.21
C ASN A 432 0.13 -10.63 -18.56
N ASP A 433 -0.65 -9.95 -19.42
CA ASP A 433 -0.98 -10.44 -20.77
C ASP A 433 0.18 -10.18 -21.76
N THR A 434 -0.07 -10.18 -23.08
CA THR A 434 0.87 -9.83 -24.15
C THR A 434 0.95 -8.31 -24.38
N PRO A 435 2.05 -7.77 -24.94
CA PRO A 435 2.21 -6.32 -25.15
C PRO A 435 1.03 -5.67 -25.90
N GLN A 436 0.51 -6.37 -26.90
CA GLN A 436 -0.62 -5.92 -27.70
C GLN A 436 -1.90 -5.82 -26.85
N LYS A 437 -2.15 -6.80 -25.99
CA LYS A 437 -3.36 -6.86 -25.18
C LYS A 437 -3.37 -5.84 -24.05
N VAL A 438 -2.20 -5.54 -23.48
CA VAL A 438 -2.03 -4.43 -22.53
C VAL A 438 -2.47 -3.12 -23.18
N LEU A 439 -2.04 -2.85 -24.42
CA LEU A 439 -2.47 -1.68 -25.18
C LEU A 439 -3.98 -1.72 -25.49
N GLU A 440 -4.51 -2.86 -25.94
CA GLU A 440 -5.97 -3.04 -26.18
C GLU A 440 -6.80 -2.79 -24.91
N ASN A 441 -6.29 -3.18 -23.73
CA ASN A 441 -6.94 -2.93 -22.45
C ASN A 441 -6.94 -1.43 -22.09
N TRP A 442 -5.82 -0.74 -22.28
CA TRP A 442 -5.78 0.70 -22.10
C TRP A 442 -6.61 1.45 -23.13
N ASP A 443 -6.73 0.93 -24.35
CA ASP A 443 -7.54 1.52 -25.42
C ASP A 443 -9.03 1.58 -25.05
N ARG A 444 -9.52 0.63 -24.25
CA ARG A 444 -10.88 0.68 -23.68
C ARG A 444 -11.15 1.93 -22.85
N TYR A 445 -10.13 2.45 -22.15
CA TYR A 445 -10.23 3.64 -21.31
C TYR A 445 -9.86 4.93 -22.05
N ASN A 446 -9.13 4.83 -23.16
CA ASN A 446 -8.52 5.97 -23.85
C ASN A 446 -8.99 6.10 -25.31
N ASN A 447 -10.23 5.71 -25.62
CA ASN A 447 -10.86 5.85 -26.95
C ASN A 447 -9.99 5.33 -28.11
N ASN A 448 -9.34 4.17 -27.93
CA ASN A 448 -8.40 3.57 -28.90
C ASN A 448 -7.17 4.44 -29.25
N LYS A 449 -6.73 5.29 -28.32
CA LYS A 449 -5.53 6.15 -28.45
C LYS A 449 -4.51 5.94 -27.33
N ALA A 450 -4.54 4.80 -26.62
CA ALA A 450 -3.70 4.58 -25.45
C ALA A 450 -2.20 4.69 -25.75
N GLY A 451 -1.75 4.13 -26.88
CA GLY A 451 -0.35 4.21 -27.30
C GLY A 451 0.13 5.65 -27.53
N ASP A 452 -0.64 6.45 -28.27
CA ASP A 452 -0.34 7.87 -28.51
C ASP A 452 -0.35 8.66 -27.20
N GLN A 453 -1.34 8.42 -26.34
CA GLN A 453 -1.47 9.10 -25.07
C GLN A 453 -0.33 8.74 -24.11
N LEU A 454 0.12 7.48 -24.08
CA LEU A 454 1.26 7.06 -23.26
C LEU A 454 2.54 7.76 -23.72
N LEU A 455 2.79 7.78 -25.04
CA LEU A 455 3.93 8.50 -25.61
C LEU A 455 3.87 9.99 -25.29
N ARG A 456 2.69 10.61 -25.45
CA ARG A 456 2.45 12.03 -25.14
C ARG A 456 2.77 12.35 -23.68
N MET A 457 2.30 11.51 -22.75
CA MET A 457 2.55 11.65 -21.32
C MET A 457 4.02 11.45 -20.95
N LEU A 458 4.67 10.41 -21.48
CA LEU A 458 6.11 10.17 -21.24
C LEU A 458 6.96 11.33 -21.79
N THR A 459 6.66 11.81 -22.99
CA THR A 459 7.34 12.96 -23.58
C THR A 459 7.13 14.22 -22.74
N LEU A 460 5.92 14.46 -22.22
CA LEU A 460 5.63 15.56 -21.30
C LEU A 460 6.52 15.47 -20.04
N SER A 461 6.60 14.30 -19.41
CA SER A 461 7.39 14.11 -18.19
C SER A 461 8.88 14.28 -18.44
N ILE A 462 9.43 13.81 -19.57
CA ILE A 462 10.83 14.04 -19.92
C ILE A 462 11.12 15.55 -20.13
N ARG A 463 10.24 16.27 -20.84
CA ARG A 463 10.40 17.72 -21.07
C ARG A 463 10.22 18.56 -19.80
N SER A 464 9.36 18.11 -18.89
CA SER A 464 9.07 18.77 -17.62
C SER A 464 10.19 18.53 -16.59
N ILE A 465 10.53 17.26 -16.35
CA ILE A 465 11.51 16.83 -15.33
C ILE A 465 12.94 17.09 -15.78
N ARG A 466 13.22 16.99 -17.09
CA ARG A 466 14.55 17.14 -17.72
C ARG A 466 15.63 16.20 -17.13
N PRO A 467 15.41 14.87 -17.13
CA PRO A 467 16.36 13.91 -16.59
C PRO A 467 17.59 13.75 -17.48
N ASP A 468 18.76 13.55 -16.87
CA ASP A 468 19.98 13.12 -17.56
C ASP A 468 20.01 11.59 -17.71
N LEU A 469 19.50 10.87 -16.70
CA LEU A 469 19.37 9.41 -16.68
C LEU A 469 17.91 8.99 -16.49
N ILE A 470 17.48 8.01 -17.28
CA ILE A 470 16.24 7.27 -17.05
C ILE A 470 16.57 5.83 -16.64
N ILE A 471 15.97 5.35 -15.54
CA ILE A 471 16.11 3.97 -15.05
C ILE A 471 14.76 3.28 -15.19
N LEU A 472 14.72 2.15 -15.90
CA LEU A 472 13.58 1.24 -15.92
C LEU A 472 13.76 0.18 -14.83
N CYS A 473 12.88 0.20 -13.84
CA CYS A 473 12.83 -0.80 -12.77
C CYS A 473 11.73 -1.83 -13.06
N SER A 474 11.99 -3.08 -12.69
CA SER A 474 11.05 -4.20 -12.65
C SER A 474 11.47 -5.11 -11.50
N GLN A 475 10.53 -5.78 -10.83
CA GLN A 475 10.81 -6.67 -9.69
C GLN A 475 10.72 -8.18 -10.03
N GLU A 476 10.14 -8.58 -11.16
CA GLU A 476 10.00 -10.01 -11.52
C GLU A 476 11.12 -10.54 -12.45
N GLN A 477 11.47 -11.82 -12.27
CA GLN A 477 12.40 -12.59 -13.13
C GLN A 477 11.97 -12.64 -14.61
N THR A 478 10.77 -12.20 -14.91
CA THR A 478 10.20 -12.06 -16.24
C THR A 478 10.48 -10.66 -16.78
N GLN A 479 11.67 -10.50 -17.35
CA GLN A 479 11.88 -9.60 -18.51
C GLN A 479 10.86 -9.85 -19.66
N LYS A 480 9.97 -10.85 -19.52
CA LYS A 480 8.85 -11.23 -20.37
C LYS A 480 7.50 -10.58 -19.99
N GLU A 481 7.40 -9.77 -18.94
CA GLU A 481 6.17 -9.02 -18.69
C GLU A 481 5.91 -8.04 -19.84
N ALA A 482 4.74 -8.19 -20.46
CA ALA A 482 4.33 -7.38 -21.59
C ALA A 482 4.39 -5.88 -21.31
N LEU A 483 3.94 -5.49 -20.12
CA LEU A 483 3.90 -4.10 -19.70
C LEU A 483 5.32 -3.50 -19.68
N TYR A 484 6.30 -4.20 -19.12
CA TYR A 484 7.70 -3.76 -19.12
C TYR A 484 8.23 -3.57 -20.55
N GLN A 485 7.89 -4.49 -21.47
CA GLN A 485 8.27 -4.36 -22.88
C GLN A 485 7.58 -3.18 -23.57
N VAL A 486 6.29 -2.96 -23.34
CA VAL A 486 5.56 -1.79 -23.86
C VAL A 486 6.23 -0.50 -23.38
N LEU A 487 6.55 -0.41 -22.08
CA LEU A 487 7.21 0.76 -21.51
C LEU A 487 8.63 0.95 -22.04
N LYS A 488 9.42 -0.12 -22.19
CA LYS A 488 10.76 -0.06 -22.75
C LYS A 488 10.76 0.52 -24.16
N HIS A 489 9.84 0.10 -25.02
CA HIS A 489 9.72 0.67 -26.37
C HIS A 489 9.20 2.11 -26.33
N ALA A 490 8.17 2.36 -25.52
CA ALA A 490 7.57 3.69 -25.39
C ALA A 490 8.56 4.73 -24.86
N ILE A 491 9.43 4.39 -23.90
CA ILE A 491 10.39 5.34 -23.33
C ILE A 491 11.51 5.71 -24.31
N ILE A 492 11.99 4.75 -25.11
CA ILE A 492 12.99 5.01 -26.16
C ILE A 492 12.40 6.01 -27.15
N GLN A 493 11.17 5.74 -27.62
CA GLN A 493 10.48 6.60 -28.57
C GLN A 493 10.18 7.98 -27.95
N ALA A 494 9.65 8.02 -26.73
CA ALA A 494 9.32 9.25 -26.03
C ALA A 494 10.55 10.13 -25.77
N ASN A 495 11.73 9.56 -25.53
CA ASN A 495 12.98 10.31 -25.36
C ASN A 495 13.44 10.98 -26.67
N GLU A 496 13.26 10.33 -27.82
CA GLU A 496 13.53 10.95 -29.13
C GLU A 496 12.49 12.03 -29.48
N MET A 497 11.22 11.77 -29.18
CA MET A 497 10.13 12.74 -29.36
C MET A 497 10.31 13.95 -28.44
N ALA A 498 10.77 13.75 -27.21
CA ALA A 498 11.05 14.83 -26.27
C ALA A 498 12.10 15.80 -26.80
N ASN A 499 13.08 15.32 -27.57
CA ASN A 499 14.10 16.13 -28.22
C ASN A 499 13.61 16.83 -29.50
N THR A 500 12.47 16.42 -30.05
CA THR A 500 11.98 16.89 -31.35
C THR A 500 10.87 17.92 -31.17
N ALA A 501 11.12 19.18 -31.52
CA ALA A 501 10.15 20.27 -31.30
C ALA A 501 8.82 20.09 -32.06
N THR A 502 8.84 19.38 -33.21
CA THR A 502 7.64 19.08 -34.02
C THR A 502 6.83 17.88 -33.50
N SER A 503 7.36 17.12 -32.55
CA SER A 503 6.61 16.04 -31.90
C SER A 503 5.79 16.60 -30.75
N PHE A 504 4.48 16.38 -30.77
CA PHE A 504 3.55 16.95 -29.77
C PHE A 504 3.75 18.47 -29.61
N GLU A 505 3.59 19.20 -30.72
CA GLU A 505 3.85 20.65 -30.82
C GLU A 505 3.08 21.47 -29.78
N GLU A 506 1.91 21.00 -29.36
CA GLU A 506 1.11 21.64 -28.33
C GLU A 506 1.83 21.72 -26.98
N GLN A 507 2.72 20.78 -26.67
CA GLN A 507 3.54 20.84 -25.44
C GLN A 507 4.60 21.95 -25.48
N ILE A 508 5.08 22.30 -26.67
CA ILE A 508 6.07 23.38 -26.84
C ILE A 508 5.34 24.73 -26.93
N THR A 509 4.33 24.81 -27.79
CA THR A 509 3.63 26.05 -28.11
C THR A 509 2.65 26.49 -27.02
N THR A 510 1.86 25.55 -26.49
CA THR A 510 0.81 25.85 -25.49
C THR A 510 1.33 25.66 -24.06
N LEU A 511 2.01 24.55 -23.77
CA LEU A 511 2.55 24.29 -22.42
C LEU A 511 3.90 24.97 -22.14
N ALA A 512 4.45 25.70 -23.12
CA ALA A 512 5.70 26.45 -22.97
C ALA A 512 6.91 25.61 -22.50
N LEU A 513 6.93 24.32 -22.83
CA LEU A 513 8.06 23.44 -22.57
C LEU A 513 9.11 23.55 -23.67
N VAL A 514 10.31 23.06 -23.39
CA VAL A 514 11.42 23.03 -24.37
C VAL A 514 11.79 21.59 -24.70
N PRO A 515 12.37 21.34 -25.88
CA PRO A 515 12.89 20.02 -26.20
C PRO A 515 13.97 19.58 -25.20
N TRP A 516 13.99 18.28 -24.88
CA TRP A 516 14.97 17.68 -23.97
C TRP A 516 15.26 16.23 -24.37
N LYS A 517 16.51 15.79 -24.18
CA LYS A 517 16.94 14.41 -24.40
C LYS A 517 17.72 13.90 -23.21
N ALA A 518 17.25 12.81 -22.60
CA ALA A 518 18.04 12.10 -21.60
C ALA A 518 19.31 11.54 -22.25
N LYS A 519 20.43 11.69 -21.55
CA LYS A 519 21.76 11.26 -22.02
C LYS A 519 21.85 9.74 -22.05
N GLN A 520 21.21 9.07 -21.09
CA GLN A 520 21.26 7.62 -20.93
C GLN A 520 19.93 7.03 -20.47
N ILE A 521 19.66 5.79 -20.89
CA ILE A 521 18.55 4.96 -20.43
C ILE A 521 19.11 3.59 -20.04
N ILE A 522 18.92 3.20 -18.79
CA ILE A 522 19.36 1.91 -18.26
C ILE A 522 18.15 1.11 -17.75
N GLN A 523 18.32 -0.20 -17.67
CA GLN A 523 17.36 -1.14 -17.12
C GLN A 523 17.98 -1.94 -15.98
N GLN A 524 17.16 -2.26 -14.97
CA GLN A 524 17.49 -3.21 -13.93
C GLN A 524 17.42 -4.65 -14.48
N GLU A 525 18.38 -5.49 -14.11
CA GLU A 525 18.47 -6.91 -14.49
C GLU A 525 18.48 -7.83 -13.26
N PHE A 526 17.86 -9.01 -13.40
CA PHE A 526 17.79 -10.02 -12.33
C PHE A 526 18.88 -11.09 -12.43
N GLN A 527 19.24 -11.51 -13.66
CA GLN A 527 20.25 -12.54 -13.91
C GLN A 527 20.92 -12.27 -15.27
N GLY A 528 22.25 -12.18 -15.32
CA GLY A 528 22.98 -11.97 -16.56
C GLY A 528 24.43 -11.55 -16.37
N LYS A 529 25.22 -11.56 -17.46
CA LYS A 529 26.52 -10.88 -17.53
C LYS A 529 26.27 -9.37 -17.55
N SER A 530 26.00 -8.81 -16.39
CA SER A 530 25.76 -7.38 -16.19
C SER A 530 27.00 -6.56 -16.52
N LEU A 531 26.80 -5.35 -17.01
CA LEU A 531 27.88 -4.37 -17.18
C LEU A 531 28.18 -3.62 -15.88
N CYS A 532 27.25 -3.60 -14.92
CA CYS A 532 27.45 -3.02 -13.59
C CYS A 532 26.51 -3.64 -12.54
N ASN A 533 26.93 -3.56 -11.27
CA ASN A 533 26.17 -4.10 -10.13
C ASN A 533 26.22 -3.17 -8.92
N LEU A 534 25.20 -3.27 -8.06
CA LEU A 534 25.05 -2.56 -6.80
C LEU A 534 24.91 -3.59 -5.68
N ASN A 535 25.84 -3.58 -4.72
CA ASN A 535 25.79 -4.46 -3.56
C ASN A 535 24.88 -3.85 -2.47
N LEU A 536 23.71 -4.47 -2.24
CA LEU A 536 22.72 -3.98 -1.29
C LEU A 536 23.07 -4.29 0.17
N SER A 537 24.03 -5.19 0.39
CA SER A 537 24.47 -5.61 1.74
C SER A 537 25.64 -4.81 2.27
N GLU A 538 26.21 -3.91 1.47
CA GLU A 538 27.29 -3.04 1.92
C GLU A 538 26.79 -1.97 2.90
N PRO A 539 27.46 -1.75 4.05
CA PRO A 539 27.11 -0.67 4.96
C PRO A 539 27.29 0.69 4.30
N LEU A 540 26.26 1.53 4.37
CA LEU A 540 26.32 2.93 3.96
C LEU A 540 26.40 3.82 5.19
N ILE A 541 27.49 4.58 5.32
CA ILE A 541 27.70 5.53 6.42
C ILE A 541 26.57 6.57 6.42
N SER A 542 26.19 7.02 5.23
CA SER A 542 25.12 7.98 5.05
C SER A 542 23.83 7.50 5.71
N LEU A 543 23.39 6.26 5.49
CA LEU A 543 22.15 5.70 6.03
C LEU A 543 22.26 5.15 7.46
N GLU A 544 23.47 5.06 8.00
CA GLU A 544 23.74 4.30 9.22
C GLU A 544 23.20 2.85 9.19
N SER A 545 23.11 2.27 7.99
CA SER A 545 22.54 0.97 7.69
C SER A 545 23.10 0.47 6.35
N ASN A 546 22.89 -0.80 6.00
CA ASN A 546 22.99 -1.23 4.60
C ASN A 546 21.68 -0.91 3.84
N LEU A 547 21.72 -0.96 2.50
CA LEU A 547 20.57 -0.60 1.65
C LEU A 547 19.39 -1.56 1.83
N ILE A 548 19.67 -2.86 1.92
CA ILE A 548 18.62 -3.88 2.01
C ILE A 548 17.82 -3.78 3.31
N ASP A 549 18.50 -3.62 4.45
CA ASP A 549 17.85 -3.49 5.76
C ASP A 549 17.13 -2.14 5.90
N TYR A 550 17.62 -1.09 5.24
CA TYR A 550 16.93 0.20 5.18
C TYR A 550 15.67 0.15 4.30
N ALA A 551 15.72 -0.55 3.16
CA ALA A 551 14.63 -0.62 2.19
C ALA A 551 13.52 -1.59 2.61
N ASP A 552 13.83 -2.66 3.33
CA ASP A 552 12.89 -3.71 3.70
C ASP A 552 11.62 -3.25 4.43
N PRO A 553 11.70 -2.38 5.47
CA PRO A 553 10.50 -1.83 6.11
C PRO A 553 9.62 -1.05 5.13
N LEU A 554 10.24 -0.37 4.15
CA LEU A 554 9.53 0.38 3.12
C LEU A 554 8.84 -0.59 2.15
N ARG A 555 9.50 -1.67 1.73
CA ARG A 555 8.91 -2.74 0.92
C ARG A 555 7.74 -3.41 1.63
N PHE A 556 7.91 -3.75 2.91
CA PHE A 556 6.87 -4.35 3.74
C PHE A 556 5.63 -3.46 3.84
N SER A 557 5.82 -2.16 4.12
CA SER A 557 4.73 -1.19 4.20
C SER A 557 4.02 -0.97 2.86
N LEU A 558 4.74 -1.10 1.75
CA LEU A 558 4.19 -1.12 0.39
C LEU A 558 3.57 -2.48 0.00
N LYS A 559 3.59 -3.46 0.91
CA LYS A 559 3.13 -4.84 0.69
C LYS A 559 3.82 -5.51 -0.50
N ILE A 560 5.10 -5.19 -0.70
CA ILE A 560 6.00 -5.77 -1.69
C ILE A 560 6.77 -6.90 -1.02
N GLU A 561 7.04 -7.97 -1.76
CA GLU A 561 7.92 -9.04 -1.29
C GLU A 561 9.31 -8.50 -0.91
N ALA A 562 9.97 -9.11 0.07
CA ALA A 562 11.30 -8.65 0.48
C ALA A 562 12.32 -8.96 -0.61
N ASN A 563 13.33 -8.10 -0.78
CA ASN A 563 14.39 -8.42 -1.73
C ASN A 563 15.23 -9.57 -1.18
N THR A 564 15.27 -10.71 -1.87
CA THR A 564 16.16 -11.81 -1.50
C THR A 564 17.55 -11.62 -2.09
N ASN A 565 17.68 -10.81 -3.14
CA ASN A 565 18.95 -10.56 -3.80
C ASN A 565 19.78 -9.56 -3.01
N THR A 566 21.04 -9.91 -2.77
CA THR A 566 22.01 -9.00 -2.15
C THR A 566 22.69 -8.08 -3.17
N ILE A 567 22.45 -8.30 -4.47
CA ILE A 567 23.06 -7.55 -5.57
C ILE A 567 21.97 -7.19 -6.59
N CYS A 568 21.93 -5.94 -7.03
CA CYS A 568 21.15 -5.49 -8.18
C CYS A 568 22.05 -5.27 -9.39
N TYR A 569 21.62 -5.71 -10.57
CA TYR A 569 22.38 -5.57 -11.80
C TYR A 569 21.73 -4.53 -12.72
N PHE A 570 22.53 -3.84 -13.54
CA PHE A 570 22.03 -2.91 -14.54
C PHE A 570 22.73 -3.06 -15.89
N SER A 571 21.97 -2.76 -16.96
CA SER A 571 22.47 -2.71 -18.34
C SER A 571 21.84 -1.55 -19.13
N PRO A 572 22.51 -1.03 -20.17
CA PRO A 572 21.93 -0.02 -21.03
C PRO A 572 20.80 -0.60 -21.88
N VAL A 573 19.74 0.18 -22.08
CA VAL A 573 18.58 -0.23 -22.90
C VAL A 573 18.94 -0.34 -24.39
N ILE A 574 19.93 0.45 -24.85
CA ILE A 574 20.49 0.39 -26.21
C ILE A 574 22.02 0.22 -26.09
N LEU A 575 22.55 -0.91 -26.56
CA LEU A 575 23.99 -1.17 -26.64
C LEU A 575 24.55 -0.45 -27.88
N LYS A 576 25.18 0.72 -27.71
CA LYS A 576 25.94 1.35 -28.80
C LYS A 576 27.40 0.91 -28.82
N GLU A 577 28.04 0.71 -27.66
CA GLU A 577 29.42 0.21 -27.50
C GLU A 577 29.59 -0.48 -26.14
N THR A 578 30.65 -1.29 -25.91
CA THR A 578 30.94 -1.99 -24.64
C THR A 578 32.11 -1.34 -23.85
N PRO A 579 31.87 -0.33 -23.01
CA PRO A 579 32.82 0.12 -22.00
C PRO A 579 32.79 -0.79 -20.76
N ARG A 580 33.92 -0.84 -20.04
CA ARG A 580 34.19 -1.81 -18.96
C ARG A 580 33.60 -1.43 -17.58
N ASN A 581 33.10 -0.20 -17.35
CA ASN A 581 32.59 0.24 -16.03
C ASN A 581 31.53 1.37 -16.12
N TYR A 582 30.30 1.03 -16.54
CA TYR A 582 29.22 2.02 -16.74
C TYR A 582 28.81 2.80 -15.49
N LEU A 583 28.78 2.19 -14.30
CA LEU A 583 28.35 2.88 -13.08
C LEU A 583 29.40 3.90 -12.61
N GLN A 584 30.69 3.62 -12.82
CA GLN A 584 31.80 4.48 -12.43
C GLN A 584 31.93 5.69 -13.37
N ASP A 585 31.84 5.48 -14.70
CA ASP A 585 31.77 6.56 -15.69
C ASP A 585 30.50 7.42 -15.51
N PHE A 586 29.39 6.80 -15.05
CA PHE A 586 28.16 7.48 -14.66
C PHE A 586 28.29 8.30 -13.38
N GLU A 587 28.98 7.78 -12.36
CA GLU A 587 29.29 8.47 -11.11
C GLU A 587 30.12 9.75 -11.35
N GLU A 588 31.08 9.69 -12.27
CA GLU A 588 31.91 10.83 -12.70
C GLU A 588 31.12 11.82 -13.59
N GLY A 589 30.16 11.33 -14.38
CA GLY A 589 29.33 12.14 -15.30
C GLY A 589 28.20 12.96 -14.65
N LEU A 590 27.80 12.64 -13.41
CA LEU A 590 26.72 13.35 -12.69
C LEU A 590 27.16 14.60 -11.91
N THR A 591 28.29 15.22 -12.24
CA THR A 591 28.75 16.48 -11.64
C THR A 591 27.82 17.67 -11.99
N GLY A 592 27.70 18.69 -11.11
CA GLY A 592 26.94 19.93 -11.36
C GLY A 592 25.81 20.31 -10.36
N ILE A 593 25.19 21.47 -10.61
CA ILE A 593 24.38 22.37 -9.72
C ILE A 593 23.11 21.75 -9.04
N ASN A 594 22.77 20.48 -9.26
CA ASN A 594 21.55 19.85 -8.73
C ASN A 594 21.82 18.62 -7.85
N LYS A 595 22.86 18.70 -7.01
CA LYS A 595 23.08 17.74 -5.91
C LYS A 595 22.53 18.32 -4.61
N ARG A 596 22.09 17.43 -3.72
CA ARG A 596 21.66 17.81 -2.37
C ARG A 596 22.83 18.33 -1.55
N THR A 597 22.53 19.27 -0.65
CA THR A 597 23.52 19.93 0.22
C THR A 597 24.24 18.93 1.13
N GLU A 598 25.52 19.17 1.42
CA GLU A 598 26.31 18.31 2.28
C GLU A 598 25.95 18.51 3.76
N GLY A 599 25.34 17.51 4.38
CA GLY A 599 25.20 17.44 5.83
C GLY A 599 26.49 16.95 6.51
N PRO A 600 26.71 17.28 7.79
CA PRO A 600 27.82 16.72 8.55
C PRO A 600 27.63 15.19 8.67
N ILE A 601 28.60 14.43 8.17
CA ILE A 601 28.63 12.98 8.31
C ILE A 601 29.41 12.67 9.59
N SER A 602 28.75 12.11 10.60
CA SER A 602 29.42 11.57 11.79
C SER A 602 30.04 10.21 11.48
N GLU A 603 31.25 9.94 11.99
CA GLU A 603 31.82 8.59 11.93
C GLU A 603 30.94 7.61 12.73
N LEU A 604 30.62 6.46 12.14
CA LEU A 604 29.91 5.38 12.83
C LEU A 604 30.82 4.71 13.85
N SER A 605 30.31 4.43 15.05
CA SER A 605 31.05 3.64 16.05
C SER A 605 31.35 2.22 15.55
N LYS A 606 32.40 1.60 16.09
CA LYS A 606 32.77 0.22 15.72
C LYS A 606 31.66 -0.77 16.06
N GLU A 607 30.97 -0.53 17.17
CA GLU A 607 29.84 -1.33 17.64
C GLU A 607 28.67 -1.26 16.65
N LYS A 608 28.36 -0.05 16.14
CA LYS A 608 27.28 0.15 15.17
C LYS A 608 27.60 -0.47 13.82
N LEU A 609 28.84 -0.33 13.33
CA LEU A 609 29.30 -1.03 12.13
C LEU A 609 29.26 -2.56 12.28
N ALA A 610 29.61 -3.09 13.46
CA ALA A 610 29.50 -4.52 13.75
C ALA A 610 28.05 -4.99 13.77
N ALA A 611 27.13 -4.21 14.33
CA ALA A 611 25.70 -4.50 14.32
C ALA A 611 25.12 -4.53 12.89
N ILE A 612 25.44 -3.53 12.05
CA ILE A 612 25.01 -3.46 10.63
C ILE A 612 25.56 -4.63 9.80
N ARG A 613 26.78 -5.10 10.11
CA ARG A 613 27.33 -6.30 9.44
C ARG A 613 26.67 -7.58 9.94
N SER A 614 26.30 -7.62 11.22
CA SER A 614 25.64 -8.77 11.84
C SER A 614 24.20 -8.96 11.36
N SER A 615 23.50 -7.88 11.00
CA SER A 615 22.15 -7.97 10.42
C SER A 615 22.13 -8.70 9.08
N THR A 616 23.13 -8.49 8.22
CA THR A 616 23.29 -9.25 6.98
C THR A 616 23.50 -10.75 7.24
N LEU A 617 24.22 -11.11 8.31
CA LEU A 617 24.38 -12.50 8.73
C LEU A 617 23.06 -13.09 9.22
N LEU A 618 22.28 -12.35 10.02
CA LEU A 618 20.95 -12.76 10.46
C LEU A 618 19.99 -12.98 9.30
N ARG A 619 20.04 -12.12 8.27
CA ARG A 619 19.26 -12.29 7.04
C ARG A 619 19.61 -13.60 6.34
N LYS A 620 20.90 -13.89 6.16
CA LYS A 620 21.36 -15.17 5.58
C LYS A 620 20.93 -16.37 6.42
N LEU A 621 20.95 -16.25 7.76
CA LEU A 621 20.45 -17.27 8.66
C LEU A 621 18.94 -17.48 8.50
N SER A 622 18.14 -16.41 8.37
CA SER A 622 16.69 -16.50 8.16
C SER A 622 16.29 -17.13 6.82
N GLN A 623 17.15 -17.00 5.81
CA GLN A 623 17.00 -17.63 4.50
C GLN A 623 17.44 -19.10 4.48
N SER A 624 18.11 -19.56 5.54
CA SER A 624 18.47 -20.97 5.72
C SER A 624 17.39 -21.65 6.58
N PRO A 625 16.99 -22.89 6.27
CA PRO A 625 16.11 -23.64 7.16
C PRO A 625 16.78 -23.78 8.53
N LEU A 626 16.13 -23.32 9.59
CA LEU A 626 16.56 -23.67 10.94
C LEU A 626 16.37 -25.18 11.14
N ASP A 627 17.27 -25.81 11.89
CA ASP A 627 17.07 -27.20 12.31
C ASP A 627 15.74 -27.27 13.08
N PRO A 628 14.80 -28.15 12.73
CA PRO A 628 13.55 -28.33 13.46
C PRO A 628 13.75 -28.59 14.96
N ASN A 629 14.93 -29.10 15.35
CA ASN A 629 15.31 -29.36 16.74
C ASN A 629 16.07 -28.19 17.41
N SER A 630 16.33 -27.10 16.68
CA SER A 630 16.98 -25.92 17.26
C SER A 630 16.01 -25.15 18.16
N ASP A 631 16.41 -24.94 19.41
CA ASP A 631 15.62 -24.16 20.36
C ASP A 631 15.54 -22.69 19.91
N PRO A 632 14.33 -22.15 19.62
CA PRO A 632 14.13 -20.75 19.26
C PRO A 632 14.70 -19.77 20.29
N SER A 633 14.84 -20.16 21.56
CA SER A 633 15.43 -19.34 22.61
C SER A 633 16.93 -19.05 22.39
N ILE A 634 17.65 -20.00 21.77
CA ILE A 634 19.08 -19.86 21.43
C ILE A 634 19.25 -18.91 20.23
N LEU A 635 18.34 -18.99 19.26
CA LEU A 635 18.28 -18.04 18.16
C LEU A 635 18.02 -16.63 18.69
N LEU A 636 17.05 -16.50 19.60
CA LEU A 636 16.68 -15.22 20.20
C LEU A 636 17.84 -14.59 20.98
N SER A 637 18.53 -15.36 21.82
CA SER A 637 19.66 -14.83 22.59
C SER A 637 20.80 -14.33 21.70
N ARG A 638 21.08 -15.03 20.59
CA ARG A 638 22.05 -14.59 19.57
C ARG A 638 21.59 -13.32 18.87
N MET A 639 20.31 -13.22 18.50
CA MET A 639 19.75 -12.04 17.85
C MET A 639 19.80 -10.81 18.75
N GLN A 640 19.43 -10.95 20.03
CA GLN A 640 19.53 -9.87 21.02
C GLN A 640 20.98 -9.38 21.18
N ALA A 641 21.95 -10.30 21.25
CA ALA A 641 23.36 -9.93 21.29
C ALA A 641 23.83 -9.15 20.05
N MET A 642 23.28 -9.47 18.87
CA MET A 642 23.64 -8.81 17.60
C MET A 642 23.05 -7.41 17.44
N VAL A 643 21.96 -7.08 18.13
CA VAL A 643 21.29 -5.76 18.06
C VAL A 643 21.58 -4.85 19.26
N ALA A 644 22.32 -5.33 20.26
CA ALA A 644 22.57 -4.60 21.51
C ALA A 644 23.29 -3.25 21.36
N GLY A 645 23.92 -2.99 20.20
CA GLY A 645 24.58 -1.71 19.89
C GLY A 645 23.73 -0.68 19.12
N LEU A 646 22.45 -0.98 18.86
CA LEU A 646 21.53 -0.11 18.14
C LEU A 646 20.60 0.65 19.10
N GLU A 647 20.04 1.78 18.65
CA GLU A 647 18.94 2.44 19.37
C GLU A 647 17.70 1.53 19.45
N ASP A 648 16.90 1.64 20.52
CA ASP A 648 15.73 0.78 20.77
C ASP A 648 14.80 0.63 19.56
N GLU A 649 14.49 1.74 18.89
CA GLU A 649 13.61 1.75 17.71
C GLU A 649 14.28 1.07 16.50
N GLN A 650 15.59 1.23 16.33
CA GLN A 650 16.34 0.56 15.25
C GLN A 650 16.45 -0.95 15.51
N ALA A 651 16.74 -1.34 16.75
CA ALA A 651 16.79 -2.73 17.18
C ALA A 651 15.43 -3.42 17.00
N ALA A 652 14.36 -2.80 17.49
CA ALA A 652 13.00 -3.32 17.37
C ALA A 652 12.56 -3.49 15.91
N ARG A 653 12.87 -2.52 15.03
CA ARG A 653 12.61 -2.62 13.58
C ARG A 653 13.35 -3.77 12.92
N LEU A 654 14.64 -3.92 13.22
CA LEU A 654 15.44 -5.01 12.65
C LEU A 654 14.91 -6.39 13.09
N LEU A 655 14.59 -6.55 14.37
CA LEU A 655 13.99 -7.78 14.89
C LEU A 655 12.63 -8.04 14.22
N SER A 656 11.80 -7.01 14.03
CA SER A 656 10.50 -7.15 13.37
C SER A 656 10.63 -7.62 11.91
N ASN A 657 11.59 -7.08 11.17
CA ASN A 657 11.89 -7.52 9.80
C ASN A 657 12.30 -9.00 9.77
N ILE A 658 13.19 -9.41 10.68
CA ILE A 658 13.66 -10.79 10.75
C ILE A 658 12.51 -11.72 11.16
N GLY A 659 11.69 -11.34 12.14
CA GLY A 659 10.48 -12.07 12.54
C GLY A 659 9.52 -12.25 11.36
N THR A 660 9.36 -11.21 10.53
CA THR A 660 8.53 -11.26 9.31
C THR A 660 9.13 -12.19 8.25
N LEU A 661 10.45 -12.19 8.05
CA LEU A 661 11.11 -13.12 7.13
C LEU A 661 10.93 -14.58 7.59
N PHE A 662 11.05 -14.85 8.89
CA PHE A 662 10.78 -16.17 9.45
C PHE A 662 9.33 -16.61 9.22
N PHE A 663 8.37 -15.70 9.41
CA PHE A 663 6.97 -15.97 9.09
C PHE A 663 6.78 -16.35 7.62
N LYS A 664 7.36 -15.58 6.69
CA LYS A 664 7.29 -15.84 5.23
C LYS A 664 7.94 -17.17 4.81
N ASN A 665 8.97 -17.60 5.52
CA ASN A 665 9.64 -18.89 5.31
C ASN A 665 8.95 -20.05 6.06
N GLY A 666 7.77 -19.81 6.62
CA GLY A 666 6.98 -20.80 7.37
C GLY A 666 7.51 -21.16 8.76
N GLN A 667 8.50 -20.44 9.26
CA GLN A 667 9.13 -20.66 10.57
C GLN A 667 8.40 -19.87 11.67
N TRP A 668 7.12 -20.19 11.88
CA TRP A 668 6.22 -19.41 12.74
C TRP A 668 6.61 -19.41 14.22
N SER A 669 7.16 -20.52 14.72
CA SER A 669 7.64 -20.59 16.12
C SER A 669 8.77 -19.60 16.39
N ALA A 670 9.73 -19.45 15.45
CA ALA A 670 10.81 -18.47 15.57
C ALA A 670 10.27 -17.04 15.46
N SER A 671 9.37 -16.80 14.50
CA SER A 671 8.70 -15.50 14.31
C SER A 671 7.97 -15.05 15.58
N ARG A 672 7.17 -15.96 16.18
CA ARG A 672 6.42 -15.73 17.40
C ARG A 672 7.31 -15.31 18.57
N GLU A 673 8.41 -16.01 18.81
CA GLU A 673 9.32 -15.69 19.93
C GLU A 673 10.06 -14.36 19.72
N ILE A 674 10.40 -14.02 18.47
CA ILE A 674 10.98 -12.71 18.14
C ILE A 674 9.96 -11.60 18.43
N PHE A 675 8.71 -11.74 17.98
CA PHE A 675 7.68 -10.73 18.22
C PHE A 675 7.38 -10.54 19.71
N LYS A 676 7.35 -11.62 20.50
CA LYS A 676 7.23 -11.51 21.97
C LYS A 676 8.40 -10.75 22.59
N SER A 677 9.62 -11.01 22.13
CA SER A 677 10.80 -10.30 22.61
C SER A 677 10.74 -8.82 22.29
N ILE A 678 10.17 -8.42 21.16
CA ILE A 678 10.02 -7.01 20.80
C ILE A 678 9.08 -6.31 21.79
N ILE A 679 7.93 -6.92 22.10
CA ILE A 679 6.97 -6.35 23.06
C ILE A 679 7.60 -6.22 24.46
N THR A 680 8.39 -7.22 24.86
CA THR A 680 9.00 -7.27 26.19
C THR A 680 10.15 -6.28 26.34
N ASN A 681 11.06 -6.24 25.36
CA ASN A 681 12.30 -5.47 25.47
C ASN A 681 12.15 -4.04 24.93
N TYR A 682 11.22 -3.81 24.01
CA TYR A 682 11.02 -2.52 23.34
C TYR A 682 9.54 -2.09 23.35
N PRO A 683 8.87 -2.03 24.51
CA PRO A 683 7.42 -1.83 24.59
C PRO A 683 6.94 -0.50 24.01
N ALA A 684 7.76 0.55 24.06
CA ALA A 684 7.45 1.87 23.51
C ALA A 684 7.72 1.99 22.00
N SER A 685 8.40 1.00 21.39
CA SER A 685 8.72 1.02 19.97
C SER A 685 7.48 0.88 19.11
N GLN A 686 7.51 1.44 17.92
CA GLN A 686 6.42 1.27 16.94
C GLN A 686 6.28 -0.19 16.49
N ALA A 687 7.40 -0.89 16.33
CA ALA A 687 7.43 -2.31 15.99
C ALA A 687 6.73 -3.21 17.03
N SER A 688 6.62 -2.76 18.28
CA SER A 688 5.87 -3.47 19.32
C SER A 688 4.37 -3.52 19.04
N ALA A 689 3.78 -2.45 18.48
CA ALA A 689 2.39 -2.47 18.03
C ALA A 689 2.15 -3.53 16.95
N ASP A 690 3.09 -3.65 16.01
CA ASP A 690 3.03 -4.56 14.88
C ASP A 690 3.15 -6.02 15.35
N ALA A 691 4.14 -6.27 16.20
CA ALA A 691 4.34 -7.56 16.86
C ALA A 691 3.10 -7.97 17.67
N THR A 692 2.48 -7.02 18.39
CA THR A 692 1.28 -7.27 19.19
C THR A 692 0.10 -7.69 18.32
N LYS A 693 -0.15 -6.97 17.22
CA LYS A 693 -1.23 -7.32 16.27
C LYS A 693 -1.02 -8.70 15.66
N TRP A 694 0.20 -8.98 15.17
CA TRP A 694 0.52 -10.27 14.58
C TRP A 694 0.30 -11.40 15.59
N LEU A 695 0.75 -11.22 16.84
CA LEU A 695 0.55 -12.20 17.91
C LEU A 695 -0.92 -12.40 18.27
N ILE A 696 -1.75 -11.34 18.28
CA ILE A 696 -3.19 -11.48 18.49
C ILE A 696 -3.79 -12.36 17.40
N PHE A 697 -3.53 -12.07 16.12
CA PHE A 697 -4.05 -12.86 14.99
C PHE A 697 -3.55 -14.31 15.02
N HIS A 698 -2.25 -14.50 15.28
CA HIS A 698 -1.65 -15.82 15.35
C HIS A 698 -2.18 -16.63 16.54
N ASP A 699 -2.25 -16.03 17.73
CA ASP A 699 -2.60 -16.73 18.97
C ASP A 699 -4.13 -16.74 19.24
N SER A 700 -4.95 -16.16 18.36
CA SER A 700 -6.42 -16.30 18.39
C SER A 700 -6.97 -17.34 17.44
N SER A 701 -6.20 -17.71 16.41
CA SER A 701 -6.65 -18.54 15.28
C SER A 701 -6.56 -20.04 15.57
N THR A 702 -7.54 -20.77 15.07
CA THR A 702 -7.55 -22.25 15.09
C THR A 702 -6.76 -22.86 13.94
N GLU A 703 -6.66 -22.18 12.80
CA GLU A 703 -5.89 -22.54 11.62
C GLU A 703 -4.40 -22.55 11.95
N THR A 704 -3.95 -21.48 12.63
CA THR A 704 -2.56 -21.31 13.02
C THR A 704 -2.15 -22.32 14.07
N ARG A 705 -3.03 -22.54 15.06
CA ARG A 705 -2.87 -23.58 16.07
C ARG A 705 -2.79 -24.96 15.42
N ARG A 706 -3.67 -25.27 14.46
CA ARG A 706 -3.65 -26.58 13.78
C ARG A 706 -2.37 -26.79 12.99
N ARG A 707 -1.86 -25.75 12.31
CA ARG A 707 -0.56 -25.82 11.64
C ARG A 707 0.59 -26.07 12.63
N HIS A 708 0.55 -25.41 13.80
CA HIS A 708 1.52 -25.63 14.87
C HIS A 708 1.47 -27.07 15.41
N GLU A 709 0.27 -27.60 15.66
CA GLU A 709 0.02 -28.99 16.08
C GLU A 709 0.60 -30.03 15.10
N LEU A 710 0.58 -29.73 13.80
CA LEU A 710 1.01 -30.67 12.76
C LEU A 710 2.53 -30.65 12.49
N GLY A 711 3.30 -29.75 13.10
CA GLY A 711 4.78 -29.76 13.01
C GLY A 711 5.35 -29.68 11.59
N GLN A 712 4.73 -28.88 10.70
CA GLN A 712 5.01 -28.76 9.26
C GLN A 712 4.79 -30.03 8.40
N PHE A 713 4.83 -31.25 8.93
CA PHE A 713 4.53 -32.47 8.17
C PHE A 713 3.98 -33.61 9.04
N ILE A 714 2.88 -34.21 8.58
CA ILE A 714 2.49 -35.55 9.01
C ILE A 714 2.20 -36.43 7.81
N SER A 715 3.03 -37.46 7.65
CA SER A 715 2.70 -38.66 6.89
C SER A 715 1.75 -39.50 7.73
N LEU A 716 0.47 -39.61 7.36
CA LEU A 716 -0.34 -40.76 7.76
C LEU A 716 -1.32 -41.21 6.67
N LEU A 717 -1.34 -42.53 6.54
CA LEU A 717 -2.26 -43.46 5.87
C LEU A 717 -2.29 -43.46 4.32
N LYS A 718 -1.91 -44.62 3.77
CA LYS A 718 -2.30 -45.09 2.45
C LYS A 718 -3.83 -45.23 2.45
N HIS A 719 -4.54 -44.22 1.98
CA HIS A 719 -5.90 -44.42 1.48
C HIS A 719 -5.81 -44.61 -0.03
N GLU A 720 -6.11 -45.83 -0.46
CA GLU A 720 -6.31 -46.16 -1.87
C GLU A 720 -7.76 -45.83 -2.22
N PHE A 721 -7.97 -44.82 -3.06
CA PHE A 721 -9.26 -44.58 -3.71
C PHE A 721 -9.41 -45.64 -4.82
N GLY A 722 -10.09 -46.74 -4.52
CA GLY A 722 -10.31 -47.85 -5.46
C GLY A 722 -11.64 -47.74 -6.20
N LYS A 723 -11.64 -48.09 -7.50
CA LYS A 723 -12.84 -48.60 -8.21
C LYS A 723 -12.89 -50.13 -8.06
N PRO A 724 -14.07 -50.79 -8.13
CA PRO A 724 -14.15 -52.24 -8.13
C PRO A 724 -13.70 -52.77 -9.50
N GLY A 725 -12.67 -53.63 -9.49
CA GLY A 725 -12.22 -54.40 -10.65
C GLY A 725 -11.15 -53.72 -11.52
N THR A 726 -9.95 -54.30 -11.47
CA THR A 726 -8.78 -54.13 -12.37
C THR A 726 -7.86 -52.91 -12.18
N GLU A 727 -6.73 -53.21 -11.51
CA GLU A 727 -5.34 -52.74 -11.63
C GLU A 727 -4.98 -51.24 -11.77
N THR A 728 -4.56 -50.69 -10.63
CA THR A 728 -3.50 -49.67 -10.42
C THR A 728 -3.65 -48.25 -10.98
N LEU A 729 -4.29 -47.37 -10.21
CA LEU A 729 -3.94 -45.95 -10.20
C LEU A 729 -2.73 -45.76 -9.26
N LYS A 730 -1.56 -45.43 -9.83
CA LYS A 730 -0.39 -45.03 -9.04
C LYS A 730 -0.68 -43.68 -8.37
N PRO A 731 -0.35 -43.48 -7.09
CA PRO A 731 -0.19 -42.13 -6.56
C PRO A 731 0.83 -41.39 -7.42
N ALA A 732 0.60 -40.11 -7.70
CA ALA A 732 1.66 -39.24 -8.19
C ALA A 732 2.69 -39.11 -7.05
N ILE A 733 3.63 -40.05 -6.99
CA ILE A 733 4.85 -39.91 -6.21
C ILE A 733 5.67 -38.86 -6.95
N PHE A 734 5.76 -37.67 -6.36
CA PHE A 734 6.65 -36.62 -6.82
C PHE A 734 8.09 -37.13 -6.77
N VAL A 735 8.73 -37.22 -7.93
CA VAL A 735 10.18 -37.30 -8.00
C VAL A 735 10.65 -35.87 -8.20
N ASP A 736 11.27 -35.29 -7.17
CA ASP A 736 11.93 -33.99 -7.27
C ASP A 736 12.92 -34.01 -8.44
N LYS A 737 12.56 -33.29 -9.51
CA LYS A 737 13.49 -32.93 -10.59
C LYS A 737 13.65 -31.42 -10.55
N PHE A 738 14.53 -30.95 -9.67
CA PHE A 738 15.25 -29.70 -9.94
C PHE A 738 16.14 -29.95 -11.16
N ALA A 739 15.61 -29.61 -12.34
CA ALA A 739 16.40 -29.54 -13.56
C ALA A 739 17.16 -28.21 -13.56
N SER A 740 18.44 -28.25 -13.17
CA SER A 740 19.39 -27.21 -13.54
C SER A 740 19.58 -27.26 -15.06
N THR A 741 19.01 -26.29 -15.78
CA THR A 741 19.27 -26.08 -17.19
C THR A 741 20.61 -25.37 -17.36
N ASP A 742 21.69 -26.14 -17.50
CA ASP A 742 22.90 -25.67 -18.18
C ASP A 742 22.94 -26.31 -19.57
N ALA A 743 22.69 -25.50 -20.60
CA ALA A 743 23.01 -25.85 -21.97
C ALA A 743 24.23 -25.05 -22.41
N PRO A 744 25.27 -25.69 -22.97
CA PRO A 744 26.22 -24.99 -23.82
C PRO A 744 26.03 -25.44 -25.27
N ILE A 745 25.79 -24.47 -26.17
CA ILE A 745 25.95 -24.67 -27.60
C ILE A 745 27.42 -24.36 -27.93
N LEU A 746 28.14 -25.30 -28.53
CA LEU A 746 28.92 -25.12 -29.78
C LEU A 746 29.74 -26.39 -30.08
N LYS A 747 29.46 -27.01 -31.23
CA LYS A 747 30.34 -27.98 -31.90
C LYS A 747 31.40 -27.22 -32.70
N GLN A 748 32.63 -27.71 -32.57
CA GLN A 748 33.76 -27.76 -33.52
C GLN A 748 35.03 -27.06 -33.00
N THR A 749 35.99 -27.88 -32.57
CA THR A 749 37.30 -28.01 -33.22
C THR A 749 38.05 -29.21 -32.66
N THR A 750 38.85 -29.81 -33.54
CA THR A 750 39.65 -31.03 -33.45
C THR A 750 40.82 -30.95 -32.47
N ASN A 751 41.11 -32.01 -31.72
CA ASN A 751 42.38 -32.77 -31.80
C ASN A 751 42.57 -33.76 -30.64
N ASP A 752 43.11 -34.91 -31.02
CA ASP A 752 43.56 -36.04 -30.20
C ASP A 752 44.52 -35.65 -29.07
N LYS A 753 44.34 -36.27 -27.90
CA LYS A 753 45.33 -37.21 -27.30
C LYS A 753 44.84 -37.74 -25.96
N ALA A 754 44.85 -39.07 -25.87
CA ALA A 754 44.52 -39.87 -24.70
C ALA A 754 45.55 -39.71 -23.57
N LEU A 755 45.08 -39.67 -22.32
CA LEU A 755 45.83 -39.87 -21.06
C LEU A 755 44.84 -40.37 -19.97
N PRO A 756 45.30 -41.06 -18.91
CA PRO A 756 44.85 -42.39 -18.54
C PRO A 756 43.78 -42.41 -17.45
N GLN A 757 42.91 -43.43 -17.51
CA GLN A 757 41.87 -43.73 -16.52
C GLN A 757 42.49 -44.08 -15.15
N LYS A 758 42.62 -43.08 -14.28
CA LYS A 758 42.70 -43.27 -12.83
C LYS A 758 41.27 -43.16 -12.29
N LYS A 759 40.71 -44.27 -11.78
CA LYS A 759 39.45 -44.29 -11.01
C LYS A 759 39.63 -43.38 -9.79
N ILE A 760 39.23 -42.11 -9.91
CA ILE A 760 38.95 -41.26 -8.76
C ILE A 760 37.54 -41.67 -8.31
N ILE A 761 37.46 -42.33 -7.17
CA ILE A 761 36.21 -42.50 -6.43
C ILE A 761 35.82 -41.10 -5.96
N ILE A 762 34.98 -40.42 -6.74
CA ILE A 762 34.30 -39.21 -6.28
C ILE A 762 33.21 -39.72 -5.35
N LYS A 763 33.41 -39.56 -4.04
CA LYS A 763 32.29 -39.58 -3.10
C LYS A 763 31.34 -38.47 -3.55
N THR A 764 30.17 -38.84 -4.03
CA THR A 764 29.02 -37.96 -4.11
C THR A 764 28.92 -37.26 -2.76
N PRO A 765 28.83 -35.91 -2.68
CA PRO A 765 28.35 -35.30 -1.46
C PRO A 765 26.99 -35.93 -1.21
N GLU A 766 26.85 -36.64 -0.09
CA GLU A 766 25.53 -37.06 0.37
C GLU A 766 24.73 -35.77 0.54
N ILE A 767 23.91 -35.45 -0.47
CA ILE A 767 22.74 -34.62 -0.27
C ILE A 767 22.00 -35.32 0.87
N PRO A 768 21.70 -34.66 2.00
CA PRO A 768 20.88 -35.29 3.02
C PRO A 768 19.54 -35.55 2.35
N VAL A 769 19.34 -36.78 1.90
CA VAL A 769 18.01 -37.36 1.85
C VAL A 769 17.57 -37.22 3.30
N ILE A 770 16.69 -36.26 3.56
CA ILE A 770 15.94 -36.24 4.80
C ILE A 770 15.13 -37.54 4.74
N LYS A 771 15.74 -38.61 5.26
CA LYS A 771 15.02 -39.83 5.55
C LYS A 771 13.92 -39.39 6.52
N PRO A 772 12.66 -39.77 6.29
CA PRO A 772 11.61 -39.60 7.28
C PRO A 772 11.95 -40.53 8.45
N ASN A 773 12.88 -40.10 9.30
CA ASN A 773 12.99 -40.62 10.64
C ASN A 773 11.84 -39.95 11.37
N HIS A 774 10.75 -40.69 11.49
CA HIS A 774 9.69 -40.63 12.50
C HIS A 774 8.41 -41.13 11.84
N THR A 775 8.15 -42.43 11.97
CA THR A 775 6.80 -42.96 12.17
C THR A 775 6.30 -42.48 13.55
N GLY A 776 6.22 -41.16 13.72
CA GLY A 776 5.79 -40.52 14.96
C GLY A 776 4.27 -40.43 14.94
N GLU A 777 3.63 -40.93 15.99
CA GLU A 777 2.24 -40.61 16.27
C GLU A 777 2.03 -39.10 16.18
N ILE A 778 0.90 -38.68 15.59
CA ILE A 778 0.48 -37.28 15.59
C ILE A 778 0.41 -36.83 17.05
N GLN A 779 1.41 -36.05 17.50
CA GLN A 779 1.28 -35.28 18.73
C GLN A 779 0.27 -34.16 18.46
N THR A 780 -0.99 -34.52 18.59
CA THR A 780 -2.05 -33.55 18.86
C THR A 780 -1.63 -32.76 20.10
N LEU A 781 -1.95 -31.47 20.19
CA LEU A 781 -2.02 -30.76 21.47
C LEU A 781 -3.12 -31.43 22.31
N ASN A 782 -2.87 -32.64 22.79
CA ASN A 782 -3.74 -33.43 23.66
C ASN A 782 -3.78 -32.86 25.08
N ASN A 783 -3.17 -31.70 25.30
CA ASN A 783 -3.24 -30.95 26.52
C ASN A 783 -4.20 -29.75 26.34
N PRO A 784 -5.49 -29.88 26.71
CA PRO A 784 -6.44 -28.78 26.73
C PRO A 784 -5.94 -27.52 27.44
N ALA A 785 -4.98 -27.65 28.38
CA ALA A 785 -4.37 -26.51 29.06
C ALA A 785 -3.51 -25.65 28.12
N GLU A 786 -2.80 -26.26 27.16
CA GLU A 786 -1.97 -25.54 26.18
C GLU A 786 -2.84 -24.82 25.15
N ALA A 787 -3.89 -25.47 24.65
CA ALA A 787 -4.87 -24.84 23.77
C ALA A 787 -5.60 -23.67 24.46
N LYS A 788 -5.88 -23.78 25.76
CA LYS A 788 -6.43 -22.71 26.56
C LYS A 788 -5.43 -21.55 26.73
N ALA A 789 -4.18 -21.85 27.09
CA ALA A 789 -3.12 -20.86 27.26
C ALA A 789 -2.83 -20.07 25.97
N TRP A 790 -2.95 -20.72 24.81
CA TRP A 790 -2.84 -20.10 23.49
C TRP A 790 -3.81 -18.91 23.33
N PHE A 791 -5.11 -19.16 23.52
CA PHE A 791 -6.13 -18.11 23.41
C PHE A 791 -6.10 -17.10 24.57
N GLU A 792 -5.73 -17.52 25.78
CA GLU A 792 -5.61 -16.57 26.91
C GLU A 792 -4.49 -15.56 26.69
N TYR A 793 -3.40 -15.97 26.05
CA TYR A 793 -2.30 -15.07 25.72
C TYR A 793 -2.72 -13.98 24.73
N SER A 794 -3.46 -14.30 23.65
CA SER A 794 -3.94 -13.28 22.71
C SER A 794 -4.85 -12.25 23.38
N LEU A 795 -5.74 -12.68 24.29
CA LEU A 795 -6.59 -11.75 25.07
C LEU A 795 -5.78 -10.86 26.02
N SER A 796 -4.65 -11.34 26.56
CA SER A 796 -3.80 -10.54 27.46
C SER A 796 -3.14 -9.34 26.76
N LEU A 797 -3.03 -9.39 25.43
CA LEU A 797 -2.40 -8.36 24.60
C LEU A 797 -3.33 -7.18 24.23
N GLU A 798 -4.63 -7.27 24.55
CA GLU A 798 -5.61 -6.20 24.25
C GLU A 798 -5.22 -4.85 24.89
N ASN A 799 -4.69 -4.88 26.12
CA ASN A 799 -4.23 -3.69 26.82
C ASN A 799 -2.97 -3.10 26.18
N THR A 800 -2.06 -3.96 25.71
CA THR A 800 -0.82 -3.56 25.03
C THR A 800 -1.15 -2.82 23.73
N ILE A 801 -2.04 -3.37 22.89
CA ILE A 801 -2.39 -2.71 21.62
C ILE A 801 -3.20 -1.43 21.84
N SER A 802 -4.02 -1.39 22.89
CA SER A 802 -4.81 -0.20 23.25
C SER A 802 -3.95 0.99 23.65
N ALA A 803 -2.74 0.76 24.20
CA ALA A 803 -1.79 1.80 24.54
C ALA A 803 -1.28 2.59 23.32
N PHE A 804 -1.32 2.01 22.12
CA PHE A 804 -0.92 2.66 20.86
C PHE A 804 -2.01 3.52 20.23
N GLY A 805 -3.20 3.59 20.85
CA GLY A 805 -4.27 4.49 20.47
C GLY A 805 -5.40 3.85 19.64
N PRO A 806 -6.44 4.65 19.32
CA PRO A 806 -7.71 4.13 18.83
C PRO A 806 -7.65 3.50 17.43
N LEU A 807 -6.75 3.94 16.54
CA LEU A 807 -6.60 3.29 15.23
C LEU A 807 -6.02 1.87 15.35
N ALA A 808 -5.15 1.63 16.34
CA ALA A 808 -4.61 0.32 16.60
C ALA A 808 -5.65 -0.57 17.30
N ALA A 809 -6.37 -0.02 18.29
CA ALA A 809 -7.32 -0.77 19.12
C ALA A 809 -8.67 -1.06 18.43
N LYS A 810 -9.17 -0.16 17.58
CA LYS A 810 -10.49 -0.27 16.93
C LYS A 810 -10.44 -0.92 15.55
N ASP A 811 -9.36 -1.62 15.23
CA ASP A 811 -9.28 -2.45 14.03
C ASP A 811 -10.30 -3.60 14.17
N PRO A 812 -11.32 -3.69 13.28
CA PRO A 812 -12.31 -4.76 13.36
C PRO A 812 -11.68 -6.16 13.33
N ARG A 813 -10.54 -6.34 12.64
CA ARG A 813 -9.85 -7.64 12.60
C ARG A 813 -9.41 -8.10 13.97
N LEU A 814 -8.83 -7.21 14.77
CA LEU A 814 -8.44 -7.51 16.16
C LEU A 814 -9.65 -7.82 17.01
N PHE A 815 -10.75 -7.10 16.80
CA PHE A 815 -12.00 -7.36 17.50
C PHE A 815 -12.56 -8.76 17.18
N PHE A 816 -12.62 -9.16 15.90
CA PHE A 816 -13.13 -10.48 15.52
C PHE A 816 -12.18 -11.61 15.94
N ALA A 817 -10.87 -11.41 15.85
CA ALA A 817 -9.85 -12.31 16.39
C ALA A 817 -10.02 -12.57 17.90
N THR A 818 -10.14 -11.50 18.68
CA THR A 818 -10.35 -11.62 20.14
C THR A 818 -11.72 -12.22 20.48
N GLN A 819 -12.78 -11.93 19.71
CA GLN A 819 -14.07 -12.60 19.90
C GLN A 819 -13.98 -14.10 19.54
N ALA A 820 -13.24 -14.48 18.51
CA ALA A 820 -12.98 -15.89 18.17
C ALA A 820 -12.25 -16.60 19.32
N ALA A 821 -11.21 -15.99 19.88
CA ALA A 821 -10.52 -16.50 21.07
C ALA A 821 -11.46 -16.69 22.27
N LYS A 822 -12.33 -15.71 22.57
CA LYS A 822 -13.36 -15.83 23.64
C LYS A 822 -14.32 -16.99 23.38
N ARG A 823 -14.81 -17.14 22.14
CA ARG A 823 -15.69 -18.26 21.75
C ARG A 823 -14.99 -19.61 21.94
N ASN A 824 -13.73 -19.72 21.52
CA ASN A 824 -12.93 -20.93 21.69
C ASN A 824 -12.64 -21.26 23.17
N LEU A 825 -12.57 -20.26 24.05
CA LEU A 825 -12.45 -20.43 25.50
C LEU A 825 -13.78 -20.75 26.20
N GLY A 826 -14.89 -20.82 25.47
CA GLY A 826 -16.24 -21.03 26.02
C GLY A 826 -16.87 -19.79 26.66
N LYS A 827 -16.26 -18.61 26.51
CA LYS A 827 -16.78 -17.32 27.00
C LYS A 827 -17.80 -16.72 26.02
N ILE A 828 -18.87 -17.47 25.75
CA ILE A 828 -19.86 -17.13 24.71
C ILE A 828 -20.62 -15.84 25.05
N GLU A 829 -21.03 -15.65 26.31
CA GLU A 829 -21.75 -14.44 26.73
C GLU A 829 -20.87 -13.19 26.64
N ASP A 830 -19.59 -13.28 27.02
CA ASP A 830 -18.64 -12.15 26.86
C ASP A 830 -18.47 -11.76 25.39
N ALA A 831 -18.41 -12.76 24.50
CA ALA A 831 -18.34 -12.52 23.05
C ALA A 831 -19.64 -11.91 22.51
N LYS A 832 -20.80 -12.37 23.01
CA LYS A 832 -22.12 -11.83 22.65
C LYS A 832 -22.23 -10.36 23.01
N VAL A 833 -21.91 -9.99 24.25
CA VAL A 833 -21.93 -8.59 24.72
C VAL A 833 -21.00 -7.73 23.88
N GLY A 834 -19.80 -8.23 23.56
CA GLY A 834 -18.86 -7.51 22.69
C GLY A 834 -19.42 -7.27 21.29
N LEU A 835 -20.10 -8.25 20.69
CA LEU A 835 -20.72 -8.14 19.36
C LEU A 835 -21.88 -7.13 19.35
N GLU A 836 -22.72 -7.13 20.39
CA GLU A 836 -23.81 -6.17 20.55
C GLU A 836 -23.28 -4.73 20.69
N ASP A 837 -22.24 -4.53 21.50
CA ASP A 837 -21.56 -3.23 21.65
C ASP A 837 -20.95 -2.76 20.31
N PHE A 838 -20.29 -3.67 19.59
CA PHE A 838 -19.75 -3.38 18.27
C PHE A 838 -20.84 -2.96 17.29
N ILE A 839 -21.99 -3.65 17.24
CA ILE A 839 -23.11 -3.30 16.34
C ILE A 839 -23.69 -1.92 16.65
N SER A 840 -23.74 -1.54 17.92
CA SER A 840 -24.27 -0.25 18.37
C SER A 840 -23.45 0.93 17.84
N THR A 841 -22.14 0.72 17.64
CA THR A 841 -21.20 1.78 17.23
C THR A 841 -20.68 1.66 15.80
N ALA A 842 -20.74 0.46 15.19
CA ALA A 842 -20.18 0.20 13.87
C ALA A 842 -21.03 0.79 12.73
N PRO A 843 -20.38 1.37 11.69
CA PRO A 843 -21.05 1.82 10.48
C PRO A 843 -21.64 0.65 9.69
N THR A 844 -22.57 0.94 8.80
CA THR A 844 -23.07 -0.06 7.83
C THR A 844 -21.93 -0.54 6.93
N GLY A 845 -21.74 -1.84 6.81
CA GLY A 845 -20.69 -2.44 5.99
C GLY A 845 -20.45 -3.92 6.34
N PRO A 846 -19.46 -4.56 5.70
CA PRO A 846 -19.20 -6.00 5.85
C PRO A 846 -18.86 -6.41 7.30
N TRP A 847 -18.12 -5.58 8.04
CA TRP A 847 -17.80 -5.85 9.46
C TRP A 847 -19.03 -5.84 10.36
N LYS A 848 -19.98 -4.92 10.14
CA LYS A 848 -21.26 -4.94 10.87
C LYS A 848 -22.09 -6.15 10.49
N GLN A 849 -22.06 -6.56 9.22
CA GLN A 849 -22.70 -7.80 8.76
C GLN A 849 -22.07 -9.03 9.41
N ASN A 850 -20.74 -9.07 9.61
CA ASN A 850 -20.06 -10.13 10.37
C ASN A 850 -20.59 -10.20 11.81
N ALA A 851 -20.68 -9.07 12.49
CA ALA A 851 -21.14 -9.05 13.88
C ALA A 851 -22.61 -9.52 13.99
N LEU A 852 -23.46 -9.05 13.09
CA LEU A 852 -24.85 -9.50 12.98
C LEU A 852 -24.93 -11.00 12.65
N ALA A 853 -24.03 -11.51 11.80
CA ALA A 853 -23.97 -12.91 11.42
C ALA A 853 -23.59 -13.80 12.62
N GLU A 854 -22.61 -13.38 13.43
CA GLU A 854 -22.23 -14.10 14.65
C GLU A 854 -23.37 -14.14 15.68
N LEU A 855 -24.07 -13.02 15.92
CA LEU A 855 -25.26 -13.02 16.79
C LEU A 855 -26.38 -13.89 16.21
N TRP A 856 -26.60 -13.83 14.91
CA TRP A 856 -27.58 -14.68 14.23
C TRP A 856 -27.22 -16.17 14.34
N ILE A 857 -25.94 -16.56 14.33
CA ILE A 857 -25.52 -17.96 14.56
C ILE A 857 -25.91 -18.41 15.98
N MET A 858 -25.75 -17.53 16.97
CA MET A 858 -26.07 -17.81 18.38
C MET A 858 -27.59 -17.97 18.61
N GLU A 859 -28.42 -17.15 17.96
CA GLU A 859 -29.86 -17.10 18.24
C GLU A 859 -30.75 -17.78 17.17
N ARG A 860 -30.27 -17.84 15.93
CA ARG A 860 -30.93 -18.39 14.73
C ARG A 860 -32.33 -17.84 14.47
N ARG A 861 -32.50 -16.52 14.64
CA ARG A 861 -33.79 -15.82 14.43
C ARG A 861 -33.72 -14.86 13.25
N GLY A 862 -34.78 -14.88 12.43
CA GLY A 862 -34.89 -14.01 11.26
C GLY A 862 -34.00 -14.43 10.09
N ASN A 863 -33.91 -13.56 9.08
CA ASN A 863 -33.12 -13.81 7.89
C ASN A 863 -31.61 -13.69 8.18
N PRO A 864 -30.78 -14.53 7.56
CA PRO A 864 -29.34 -14.41 7.73
C PRO A 864 -28.84 -13.09 7.13
N PRO A 865 -27.97 -12.35 7.83
CA PRO A 865 -27.44 -11.07 7.36
C PRO A 865 -26.36 -11.22 6.26
N LYS A 866 -25.95 -12.45 5.98
CA LYS A 866 -24.94 -12.82 4.98
C LYS A 866 -25.40 -14.02 4.17
N ASN A 867 -24.70 -14.28 3.06
CA ASN A 867 -24.92 -15.49 2.26
C ASN A 867 -24.66 -16.73 3.11
N VAL A 868 -25.63 -17.64 3.16
CA VAL A 868 -25.56 -18.90 3.90
C VAL A 868 -25.62 -20.07 2.93
N TYR A 869 -24.71 -21.01 3.15
CA TYR A 869 -24.57 -22.24 2.41
C TYR A 869 -24.59 -23.45 3.35
N THR A 870 -25.00 -24.61 2.83
CA THR A 870 -25.15 -25.84 3.62
C THR A 870 -24.34 -26.96 2.99
N CYS A 871 -23.40 -27.49 3.76
CA CYS A 871 -22.62 -28.69 3.44
C CYS A 871 -23.33 -29.90 4.05
N LYS A 872 -23.74 -30.87 3.24
CA LYS A 872 -24.49 -32.05 3.70
C LYS A 872 -23.58 -33.25 3.91
N PHE A 873 -23.93 -34.03 4.93
CA PHE A 873 -23.28 -35.31 5.21
C PHE A 873 -23.57 -36.32 4.09
N THR A 874 -22.57 -37.07 3.66
CA THR A 874 -22.69 -38.15 2.67
C THR A 874 -22.11 -39.45 3.22
N ASP A 875 -22.81 -40.57 3.02
CA ASP A 875 -22.26 -41.91 3.29
C ASP A 875 -21.39 -42.42 2.12
N PHE A 876 -21.50 -41.77 0.97
CA PHE A 876 -20.84 -42.18 -0.26
C PHE A 876 -19.73 -41.19 -0.60
N LYS A 877 -18.50 -41.71 -0.70
CA LYS A 877 -17.34 -40.96 -1.13
C LYS A 877 -17.40 -40.75 -2.65
N PRO A 878 -17.22 -39.51 -3.17
CA PRO A 878 -17.12 -39.27 -4.61
C PRO A 878 -15.87 -39.95 -5.19
N ILE A 879 -15.97 -40.32 -6.46
CA ILE A 879 -14.86 -40.85 -7.23
C ILE A 879 -14.12 -39.65 -7.82
N LEU A 880 -12.90 -39.39 -7.33
CA LEU A 880 -12.08 -38.29 -7.81
C LEU A 880 -11.48 -38.59 -9.20
N ASP A 881 -12.31 -38.57 -10.25
CA ASP A 881 -11.90 -38.70 -11.64
C ASP A 881 -12.18 -37.45 -12.49
N GLY A 882 -12.71 -36.40 -11.84
CA GLY A 882 -13.02 -35.10 -12.45
C GLY A 882 -14.40 -35.06 -13.11
N LYS A 883 -15.16 -36.17 -13.12
CA LYS A 883 -16.49 -36.26 -13.71
C LYS A 883 -17.56 -36.22 -12.62
N LEU A 884 -18.34 -35.13 -12.61
CA LEU A 884 -19.36 -34.87 -11.60
C LEU A 884 -20.67 -35.67 -11.78
N ASN A 885 -20.56 -36.93 -12.20
CA ASN A 885 -21.70 -37.83 -12.42
C ASN A 885 -22.00 -38.76 -11.23
N ASP A 886 -21.19 -38.71 -10.16
CA ASP A 886 -21.46 -39.46 -8.93
C ASP A 886 -22.82 -39.08 -8.30
N GLU A 887 -23.53 -40.08 -7.79
CA GLU A 887 -24.86 -39.89 -7.17
C GLU A 887 -24.83 -38.94 -5.98
N CYS A 888 -23.74 -38.92 -5.20
CA CYS A 888 -23.60 -38.06 -4.02
C CYS A 888 -23.76 -36.57 -4.37
N TRP A 889 -23.25 -36.13 -5.53
CA TRP A 889 -23.31 -34.74 -6.00
C TRP A 889 -24.73 -34.26 -6.36
N LYS A 890 -25.70 -35.16 -6.54
CA LYS A 890 -27.11 -34.81 -6.78
C LYS A 890 -27.79 -34.28 -5.51
N SER A 891 -27.35 -34.75 -4.35
CA SER A 891 -27.89 -34.33 -3.05
C SER A 891 -27.33 -32.98 -2.56
N ALA A 892 -26.18 -32.57 -3.13
CA ALA A 892 -25.44 -31.38 -2.78
C ALA A 892 -26.08 -30.11 -3.37
N LYS A 893 -26.13 -29.05 -2.57
CA LYS A 893 -26.64 -27.75 -2.99
C LYS A 893 -25.61 -27.04 -3.86
N ALA A 894 -26.04 -26.51 -4.99
CA ALA A 894 -25.22 -25.72 -5.90
C ALA A 894 -25.13 -24.24 -5.45
N VAL A 895 -23.92 -23.68 -5.51
CA VAL A 895 -23.63 -22.25 -5.32
C VAL A 895 -23.17 -21.68 -6.64
N LYS A 896 -23.81 -20.58 -7.08
CA LYS A 896 -23.45 -19.89 -8.32
C LYS A 896 -22.61 -18.67 -7.99
N LEU A 897 -21.53 -18.47 -8.73
CA LEU A 897 -20.75 -17.25 -8.62
C LEU A 897 -21.39 -16.12 -9.43
N VAL A 898 -21.21 -14.89 -8.96
CA VAL A 898 -21.63 -13.67 -9.65
C VAL A 898 -20.41 -12.80 -9.95
N ASP A 899 -20.45 -12.06 -11.05
CA ASP A 899 -19.44 -11.04 -11.32
C ASP A 899 -19.65 -9.80 -10.43
N TRP A 900 -18.74 -8.83 -10.54
CA TRP A 900 -18.77 -7.57 -9.79
C TRP A 900 -20.03 -6.72 -10.06
N SER A 901 -20.71 -6.91 -11.20
CA SER A 901 -21.97 -6.23 -11.53
C SER A 901 -23.19 -6.93 -10.90
N GLY A 902 -22.97 -8.02 -10.15
CA GLY A 902 -24.02 -8.84 -9.55
C GLY A 902 -24.76 -9.72 -10.56
N LEU A 903 -24.29 -9.77 -11.81
CA LEU A 903 -24.85 -10.63 -12.85
C LEU A 903 -23.96 -11.86 -13.01
N SER A 904 -24.54 -13.06 -13.06
CA SER A 904 -23.79 -14.19 -13.60
C SER A 904 -23.72 -13.99 -15.12
N ALA A 905 -22.54 -13.78 -15.70
CA ALA A 905 -22.40 -13.79 -17.15
C ALA A 905 -22.98 -15.13 -17.67
N LYS A 906 -24.03 -15.08 -18.50
CA LYS A 906 -24.65 -16.28 -19.08
C LYS A 906 -23.64 -17.15 -19.85
N GLU A 907 -22.51 -16.57 -20.24
CA GLU A 907 -21.51 -17.19 -21.11
C GLU A 907 -20.37 -17.90 -20.34
N ASN A 908 -20.04 -17.49 -19.11
CA ASN A 908 -18.96 -18.08 -18.30
C ASN A 908 -19.47 -18.37 -16.89
N TYR A 909 -20.23 -19.44 -16.79
CA TYR A 909 -20.92 -19.87 -15.60
C TYR A 909 -19.99 -20.70 -14.71
N THR A 910 -19.97 -20.39 -13.41
CA THR A 910 -19.29 -21.22 -12.41
C THR A 910 -20.21 -21.61 -11.27
N GLU A 911 -20.20 -22.90 -10.96
CA GLU A 911 -20.99 -23.52 -9.90
C GLU A 911 -20.08 -24.32 -8.97
N PHE A 912 -20.27 -24.18 -7.66
CA PHE A 912 -19.61 -24.97 -6.63
C PHE A 912 -20.61 -25.85 -5.87
N LYS A 913 -20.16 -27.02 -5.42
CA LYS A 913 -20.89 -27.87 -4.47
C LYS A 913 -19.94 -28.40 -3.40
N THR A 914 -20.49 -28.71 -2.22
CA THR A 914 -19.74 -29.35 -1.14
C THR A 914 -20.54 -30.46 -0.48
N LEU A 915 -19.81 -31.43 0.03
CA LEU A 915 -20.29 -32.52 0.89
C LEU A 915 -19.23 -32.78 1.96
N TYR A 916 -19.59 -33.53 3.01
CA TYR A 916 -18.60 -33.98 4.00
C TYR A 916 -18.96 -35.36 4.53
N ASP A 917 -17.96 -36.05 5.05
CA ASP A 917 -18.13 -37.22 5.90
C ASP A 917 -17.28 -37.08 7.18
N SER A 918 -17.05 -38.16 7.92
CA SER A 918 -16.22 -38.14 9.13
C SER A 918 -14.73 -37.89 8.88
N GLU A 919 -14.26 -38.11 7.65
CA GLU A 919 -12.84 -38.10 7.26
C GLU A 919 -12.48 -36.94 6.33
N PHE A 920 -13.38 -36.49 5.46
CA PHE A 920 -13.11 -35.58 4.35
C PHE A 920 -14.18 -34.48 4.22
N LEU A 921 -13.71 -33.31 3.80
CA LEU A 921 -14.51 -32.30 3.13
C LEU A 921 -14.37 -32.48 1.62
N TYR A 922 -15.50 -32.63 0.93
CA TYR A 922 -15.56 -32.75 -0.52
C TYR A 922 -15.99 -31.44 -1.16
N ILE A 923 -15.32 -31.03 -2.24
CA ILE A 923 -15.62 -29.82 -3.00
C ILE A 923 -15.65 -30.18 -4.48
N SER A 924 -16.63 -29.68 -5.22
CA SER A 924 -16.63 -29.73 -6.68
C SER A 924 -16.95 -28.39 -7.31
N ALA A 925 -16.49 -28.23 -8.56
CA ALA A 925 -16.80 -27.07 -9.37
C ALA A 925 -17.07 -27.43 -10.83
N ILE A 926 -18.03 -26.73 -11.43
CA ILE A 926 -18.27 -26.69 -12.88
C ILE A 926 -17.85 -25.31 -13.36
N CYS A 927 -16.95 -25.24 -14.34
CA CYS A 927 -16.44 -24.00 -14.89
C CYS A 927 -16.65 -23.96 -16.40
N THR A 928 -17.66 -23.23 -16.88
CA THR A 928 -17.87 -23.08 -18.33
C THR A 928 -17.01 -21.95 -18.89
N SER A 929 -16.57 -22.08 -20.13
CA SER A 929 -15.83 -21.06 -20.88
C SER A 929 -16.17 -21.16 -22.38
N LYS A 930 -16.32 -20.02 -23.04
CA LYS A 930 -16.47 -19.94 -24.51
C LYS A 930 -15.18 -20.22 -25.28
N ILE A 931 -14.02 -20.06 -24.62
CA ILE A 931 -12.72 -20.29 -25.24
C ILE A 931 -12.43 -21.79 -25.15
N PRO A 932 -12.28 -22.51 -26.28
CA PRO A 932 -11.95 -23.92 -26.24
C PRO A 932 -10.60 -24.11 -25.54
N ASN A 933 -10.58 -24.73 -24.36
CA ASN A 933 -9.35 -25.17 -23.70
C ASN A 933 -8.80 -26.38 -24.46
N ILE A 934 -8.19 -26.14 -25.63
CA ILE A 934 -7.51 -27.20 -26.39
C ILE A 934 -6.13 -27.40 -25.77
N VAL A 935 -6.07 -28.09 -24.64
CA VAL A 935 -4.82 -28.65 -24.13
C VAL A 935 -4.89 -30.17 -24.30
N LYS A 936 -4.28 -30.66 -25.38
CA LYS A 936 -4.30 -32.08 -25.77
C LYS A 936 -3.39 -32.98 -24.94
N ASN A 937 -2.47 -32.40 -24.16
CA ASN A 937 -1.49 -33.16 -23.37
C ASN A 937 -1.65 -32.85 -21.88
N LYS A 938 -2.10 -33.86 -21.11
CA LYS A 938 -2.12 -33.84 -19.66
C LYS A 938 -0.67 -33.84 -19.15
N VAL A 939 -0.11 -32.66 -18.91
CA VAL A 939 1.15 -32.51 -18.17
C VAL A 939 0.89 -32.97 -16.74
N SER A 940 1.88 -33.57 -16.08
CA SER A 940 1.72 -33.92 -14.65
C SER A 940 1.42 -32.65 -13.84
N PRO A 941 0.42 -32.68 -12.94
CA PRO A 941 0.11 -31.59 -12.04
C PRO A 941 1.37 -31.06 -11.35
N THR A 942 1.58 -29.74 -11.37
CA THR A 942 2.70 -29.10 -10.66
C THR A 942 2.15 -28.29 -9.50
N ARG A 943 2.71 -28.50 -8.30
CA ARG A 943 2.39 -27.76 -7.08
C ARG A 943 3.30 -26.54 -6.95
N ASP A 944 2.78 -25.47 -6.34
CA ASP A 944 3.49 -24.21 -6.04
C ASP A 944 4.00 -23.46 -7.28
N LEU A 945 3.47 -23.80 -8.47
CA LEU A 945 3.73 -23.06 -9.69
C LEU A 945 2.77 -21.88 -9.77
N SER A 946 3.30 -20.68 -9.99
CA SER A 946 2.51 -19.46 -10.11
C SER A 946 1.32 -19.63 -11.06
N LEU A 947 0.11 -19.43 -10.53
CA LEU A 947 -1.13 -19.49 -11.29
C LEU A 947 -1.56 -18.11 -11.82
N LYS A 948 -0.68 -17.10 -11.70
CA LYS A 948 -0.89 -15.75 -12.21
C LYS A 948 -1.38 -15.81 -13.67
N SER A 949 -2.50 -15.14 -13.94
CA SER A 949 -3.09 -14.97 -15.28
C SER A 949 -3.67 -16.22 -15.95
N LYS A 950 -3.94 -17.28 -15.19
CA LYS A 950 -4.67 -18.45 -15.70
C LYS A 950 -6.14 -18.42 -15.30
N ASP A 951 -6.98 -19.14 -16.05
CA ASP A 951 -8.32 -19.49 -15.58
C ASP A 951 -8.19 -20.44 -14.38
N GLN A 952 -8.46 -19.91 -13.20
CA GLN A 952 -8.31 -20.63 -11.94
C GLN A 952 -9.50 -20.41 -11.02
N ILE A 953 -9.82 -21.45 -10.27
CA ILE A 953 -10.75 -21.35 -9.15
C ILE A 953 -9.98 -21.28 -7.85
N PHE A 954 -10.58 -20.62 -6.86
CA PHE A 954 -10.06 -20.57 -5.50
C PHE A 954 -11.18 -20.72 -4.48
N PHE A 955 -10.82 -21.24 -3.32
CA PHE A 955 -11.71 -21.30 -2.17
C PHE A 955 -10.94 -21.05 -0.88
N GLN A 956 -11.60 -20.31 0.01
CA GLN A 956 -11.04 -19.83 1.26
C GLN A 956 -11.91 -20.31 2.42
N ILE A 957 -11.28 -20.92 3.42
CA ILE A 957 -11.95 -21.54 4.56
C ILE A 957 -11.40 -20.92 5.85
N ASP A 958 -12.28 -20.31 6.62
CA ASP A 958 -12.01 -19.79 7.97
C ASP A 958 -12.94 -20.56 8.94
N LEU A 959 -12.33 -21.28 9.87
CA LEU A 959 -12.95 -22.26 10.75
C LEU A 959 -13.56 -21.63 12.00
N ASP A 960 -12.93 -20.58 12.54
CA ASP A 960 -13.32 -19.95 13.80
C ASP A 960 -14.02 -18.59 13.62
N ARG A 961 -14.06 -18.09 12.39
CA ARG A 961 -14.73 -16.85 11.97
C ARG A 961 -14.07 -15.65 12.63
N ASP A 962 -12.74 -15.64 12.64
CA ASP A 962 -11.92 -14.47 12.97
C ASP A 962 -11.82 -13.47 11.80
N TYR A 963 -12.18 -13.89 10.58
CA TYR A 963 -12.13 -13.11 9.34
C TYR A 963 -10.75 -12.46 9.09
N THR A 964 -9.69 -13.12 9.56
CA THR A 964 -8.31 -12.64 9.51
C THR A 964 -7.36 -13.72 9.02
N THR A 965 -7.51 -14.94 9.55
CA THR A 965 -6.75 -16.12 9.14
C THR A 965 -7.65 -17.06 8.33
N CYS A 966 -7.09 -17.73 7.33
CA CYS A 966 -7.85 -18.72 6.56
C CYS A 966 -6.89 -19.71 5.88
N TYR A 967 -7.42 -20.88 5.54
CA TYR A 967 -6.83 -21.74 4.52
C TYR A 967 -7.29 -21.27 3.14
N GLN A 968 -6.38 -21.25 2.19
CA GLN A 968 -6.67 -20.92 0.80
C GLN A 968 -6.13 -22.01 -0.11
N PHE A 969 -6.96 -22.39 -1.09
CA PHE A 969 -6.63 -23.38 -2.10
C PHE A 969 -6.95 -22.80 -3.47
N GLN A 970 -6.08 -23.06 -4.43
CA GLN A 970 -6.18 -22.58 -5.81
C GLN A 970 -5.87 -23.73 -6.77
N ILE A 971 -6.60 -23.76 -7.88
CA ILE A 971 -6.37 -24.74 -8.94
C ILE A 971 -6.74 -24.19 -10.32
N ASP A 972 -5.89 -24.46 -11.31
CA ASP A 972 -6.16 -24.15 -12.71
C ASP A 972 -6.75 -25.35 -13.48
N SER A 973 -7.21 -25.12 -14.71
CA SER A 973 -7.76 -26.19 -15.56
C SER A 973 -6.75 -27.28 -15.94
N LEU A 974 -5.45 -27.07 -15.70
CA LEU A 974 -4.39 -28.07 -15.93
C LEU A 974 -4.09 -28.92 -14.70
N GLY A 975 -4.74 -28.61 -13.57
CA GLY A 975 -4.51 -29.27 -12.29
C GLY A 975 -3.27 -28.77 -11.55
N ASN A 976 -2.70 -27.62 -11.93
CA ASN A 976 -1.67 -26.98 -11.12
C ASN A 976 -2.33 -26.38 -9.88
N VAL A 977 -1.70 -26.53 -8.72
CA VAL A 977 -2.28 -26.13 -7.43
C VAL A 977 -1.36 -25.24 -6.63
N ILE A 978 -1.97 -24.32 -5.88
CA ILE A 978 -1.34 -23.55 -4.80
C ILE A 978 -2.22 -23.70 -3.57
N ASP A 979 -1.59 -23.92 -2.42
CA ASP A 979 -2.24 -23.87 -1.13
C ASP A 979 -1.43 -23.01 -0.16
N ASP A 980 -2.15 -22.28 0.71
CA ASP A 980 -1.53 -21.46 1.74
C ASP A 980 -2.38 -21.41 3.01
N CYS A 981 -1.69 -21.28 4.14
CA CYS A 981 -2.31 -21.01 5.43
C CYS A 981 -1.90 -19.61 5.84
N TRP A 982 -2.85 -18.68 5.84
CA TRP A 982 -2.62 -17.27 6.18
C TRP A 982 -1.46 -16.63 5.37
N GLY A 983 -1.37 -16.92 4.08
CA GLY A 983 -0.33 -16.39 3.17
C GLY A 983 1.00 -17.12 3.20
N ASP A 984 1.14 -18.18 3.99
CA ASP A 984 2.33 -19.04 4.02
C ASP A 984 2.20 -20.22 3.04
N LEU A 985 2.91 -20.11 1.91
CA LEU A 985 2.97 -21.12 0.84
C LEU A 985 3.78 -22.37 1.21
N SER A 986 4.51 -22.37 2.32
CA SER A 986 5.18 -23.59 2.78
C SER A 986 4.20 -24.59 3.41
N TRP A 987 2.95 -24.18 3.67
CA TRP A 987 1.92 -25.09 4.12
C TRP A 987 1.45 -25.99 2.98
N ASN A 988 1.91 -27.24 3.02
CA ASN A 988 1.61 -28.23 2.00
C ASN A 988 0.71 -29.35 2.55
N PRO A 989 -0.62 -29.13 2.71
CA PRO A 989 -1.55 -30.17 3.15
C PRO A 989 -1.64 -31.28 2.10
N LYS A 990 -1.86 -32.51 2.56
CA LYS A 990 -2.18 -33.62 1.67
C LYS A 990 -3.69 -33.60 1.38
N TRP A 991 -4.08 -33.16 0.20
CA TRP A 991 -5.45 -33.21 -0.30
C TRP A 991 -5.48 -33.88 -1.68
N PHE A 992 -6.63 -34.45 -2.04
CA PHE A 992 -6.80 -35.23 -3.27
C PHE A 992 -7.72 -34.48 -4.22
N PHE A 993 -7.41 -34.45 -5.51
CA PHE A 993 -8.24 -33.77 -6.49
C PHE A 993 -8.12 -34.38 -7.89
N ALA A 994 -9.11 -34.10 -8.73
CA ALA A 994 -9.10 -34.41 -10.14
C ALA A 994 -9.77 -33.29 -10.94
N THR A 995 -9.27 -33.07 -12.16
CA THR A 995 -9.84 -32.16 -13.14
C THR A 995 -10.12 -32.90 -14.44
N GLU A 996 -11.20 -32.51 -15.12
CA GLU A 996 -11.57 -33.02 -16.44
C GLU A 996 -11.92 -31.83 -17.35
N ASN A 997 -11.37 -31.82 -18.56
CA ASN A 997 -11.75 -30.85 -19.59
C ASN A 997 -13.02 -31.34 -20.29
N THR A 998 -13.99 -30.44 -20.46
CA THR A 998 -15.26 -30.70 -21.15
C THR A 998 -15.34 -29.89 -22.45
N GLU A 999 -16.32 -30.17 -23.31
CA GLU A 999 -16.51 -29.40 -24.55
C GLU A 999 -16.79 -27.91 -24.31
N THR A 1000 -17.31 -27.56 -23.13
CA THR A 1000 -17.77 -26.22 -22.77
C THR A 1000 -16.99 -25.60 -21.62
N GLY A 1001 -15.85 -26.18 -21.21
CA GLY A 1001 -15.04 -25.70 -20.09
C GLY A 1001 -14.32 -26.83 -19.36
N TRP A 1002 -14.37 -26.86 -18.03
CA TRP A 1002 -13.73 -27.88 -17.21
C TRP A 1002 -14.46 -28.11 -15.88
N THR A 1003 -14.24 -29.26 -15.28
CA THR A 1003 -14.80 -29.68 -13.99
C THR A 1003 -13.69 -30.04 -13.02
N PHE A 1004 -14.00 -29.92 -11.73
CA PHE A 1004 -13.09 -30.16 -10.62
C PHE A 1004 -13.82 -30.88 -9.50
N GLU A 1005 -13.11 -31.80 -8.86
CA GLU A 1005 -13.53 -32.39 -7.59
C GLU A 1005 -12.34 -32.69 -6.71
N ALA A 1006 -12.52 -32.49 -5.41
CA ALA A 1006 -11.49 -32.67 -4.39
C ALA A 1006 -12.02 -33.26 -3.10
N ALA A 1007 -11.13 -33.92 -2.37
CA ALA A 1007 -11.30 -34.40 -1.01
C ALA A 1007 -10.16 -33.87 -0.13
N ILE A 1008 -10.52 -33.07 0.87
CA ILE A 1008 -9.59 -32.48 1.84
C ILE A 1008 -9.75 -33.24 3.16
N PRO A 1009 -8.71 -33.92 3.67
CA PRO A 1009 -8.81 -34.62 4.94
C PRO A 1009 -9.12 -33.65 6.07
N MET A 1010 -10.16 -33.95 6.86
CA MET A 1010 -10.63 -33.12 7.96
C MET A 1010 -9.52 -32.91 9.00
N GLY A 1011 -8.73 -33.95 9.28
CA GLY A 1011 -7.60 -33.89 10.19
C GLY A 1011 -6.45 -32.98 9.73
N MET A 1012 -6.37 -32.60 8.45
CA MET A 1012 -5.33 -31.67 7.98
C MET A 1012 -5.68 -30.20 8.26
N ILE A 1013 -6.97 -29.88 8.35
CA ILE A 1013 -7.46 -28.51 8.54
C ILE A 1013 -8.06 -28.26 9.92
N SER A 1014 -8.59 -29.29 10.60
CA SER A 1014 -9.21 -29.12 11.91
C SER A 1014 -8.81 -30.21 12.90
N SER A 1015 -8.63 -29.82 14.17
CA SER A 1015 -8.48 -30.77 15.28
C SER A 1015 -9.81 -31.19 15.91
N SER A 1016 -10.94 -30.62 15.47
CA SER A 1016 -12.28 -30.96 15.95
C SER A 1016 -13.17 -31.42 14.81
N PRO A 1017 -13.94 -32.52 14.97
CA PRO A 1017 -14.80 -33.02 13.90
C PRO A 1017 -15.84 -31.98 13.46
N ALA A 1018 -16.25 -32.06 12.20
CA ALA A 1018 -17.39 -31.32 11.68
C ALA A 1018 -18.67 -31.99 12.18
N THR A 1019 -19.48 -31.25 12.94
CA THR A 1019 -20.73 -31.74 13.52
C THR A 1019 -21.91 -30.94 12.98
N SER A 1020 -23.07 -31.57 12.86
CA SER A 1020 -24.29 -30.90 12.40
C SER A 1020 -24.57 -29.64 13.22
N GLY A 1021 -24.81 -28.53 12.53
CA GLY A 1021 -25.03 -27.21 13.12
C GLY A 1021 -23.76 -26.38 13.35
N LYS A 1022 -22.57 -26.95 13.20
CA LYS A 1022 -21.30 -26.19 13.20
C LYS A 1022 -21.23 -25.31 11.95
N SER A 1023 -20.62 -24.13 12.07
CA SER A 1023 -20.48 -23.16 10.98
C SER A 1023 -19.05 -22.74 10.76
N TRP A 1024 -18.64 -22.62 9.50
CA TRP A 1024 -17.39 -22.02 9.06
C TRP A 1024 -17.67 -20.79 8.20
N ALA A 1025 -16.74 -19.85 8.12
CA ALA A 1025 -16.72 -18.83 7.10
C ALA A 1025 -16.10 -19.41 5.81
N LEU A 1026 -16.70 -19.12 4.67
CA LEU A 1026 -16.29 -19.67 3.38
C LEU A 1026 -16.41 -18.62 2.28
N ASN A 1027 -15.49 -18.64 1.32
CA ASN A 1027 -15.70 -17.99 0.04
C ASN A 1027 -15.26 -18.87 -1.13
N PHE A 1028 -15.98 -18.74 -2.24
CA PHE A 1028 -15.65 -19.36 -3.52
C PHE A 1028 -15.41 -18.26 -4.54
N GLY A 1029 -14.42 -18.46 -5.40
CA GLY A 1029 -14.19 -17.56 -6.51
C GLY A 1029 -13.56 -18.25 -7.71
N ARG A 1030 -13.64 -17.54 -8.84
CA ARG A 1030 -12.96 -17.90 -10.08
C ARG A 1030 -12.35 -16.64 -10.66
N MET A 1031 -11.10 -16.72 -11.05
CA MET A 1031 -10.42 -15.70 -11.84
C MET A 1031 -10.35 -16.22 -13.26
N ILE A 1032 -11.06 -15.57 -14.17
CA ILE A 1032 -11.10 -15.95 -15.58
C ILE A 1032 -10.14 -15.03 -16.33
N GLN A 1033 -9.18 -15.64 -17.02
CA GLN A 1033 -8.23 -14.90 -17.85
C GLN A 1033 -9.00 -13.99 -18.83
N ASN A 1034 -8.70 -12.69 -18.80
CA ASN A 1034 -9.25 -11.66 -19.68
C ASN A 1034 -10.76 -11.37 -19.55
N GLN A 1035 -11.42 -11.88 -18.50
CA GLN A 1035 -12.86 -11.64 -18.28
C GLN A 1035 -13.22 -11.20 -16.85
N GLY A 1036 -12.26 -11.21 -15.93
CA GLY A 1036 -12.42 -10.68 -14.57
C GLY A 1036 -12.65 -11.77 -13.52
N VAL A 1037 -13.20 -11.36 -12.37
CA VAL A 1037 -13.38 -12.23 -11.21
C VAL A 1037 -14.86 -12.46 -10.93
N GLN A 1038 -15.21 -13.69 -10.60
CA GLN A 1038 -16.51 -14.07 -10.07
C GLN A 1038 -16.35 -14.59 -8.64
N THR A 1039 -17.29 -14.25 -7.76
CA THR A 1039 -17.25 -14.66 -6.34
C THR A 1039 -18.63 -15.04 -5.85
N TRP A 1040 -18.69 -15.84 -4.78
CA TRP A 1040 -19.94 -16.17 -4.11
C TRP A 1040 -20.40 -15.04 -3.17
N SER A 1041 -19.45 -14.38 -2.52
CA SER A 1041 -19.72 -13.29 -1.59
C SER A 1041 -18.66 -12.20 -1.72
N SER A 1042 -19.11 -10.95 -1.61
CA SER A 1042 -18.30 -9.73 -1.77
C SER A 1042 -18.30 -8.87 -0.50
N PRO A 1043 -17.21 -8.14 -0.20
CA PRO A 1043 -15.93 -8.15 -0.90
C PRO A 1043 -15.17 -9.47 -0.68
N ALA A 1044 -14.54 -10.00 -1.73
CA ALA A 1044 -13.74 -11.22 -1.64
C ALA A 1044 -12.25 -10.89 -1.60
N LYS A 1045 -11.51 -11.55 -0.72
CA LYS A 1045 -10.05 -11.61 -0.82
C LYS A 1045 -9.68 -12.37 -2.09
N LEU A 1046 -9.02 -11.72 -3.03
CA LEU A 1046 -8.46 -12.38 -4.21
C LEU A 1046 -7.13 -13.05 -3.84
N PRO A 1047 -6.78 -14.19 -4.46
CA PRO A 1047 -5.55 -14.92 -4.14
C PRO A 1047 -4.26 -14.10 -4.17
N GLU A 1048 -4.21 -13.07 -5.02
CA GLU A 1048 -3.04 -12.18 -5.18
C GLU A 1048 -3.19 -10.82 -4.46
N SER A 1049 -4.30 -10.64 -3.74
CA SER A 1049 -4.61 -9.39 -3.03
C SER A 1049 -4.28 -9.50 -1.55
N ASN A 1050 -3.92 -8.35 -0.98
CA ASN A 1050 -3.83 -8.18 0.47
C ASN A 1050 -5.15 -7.69 1.07
N ASP A 1051 -6.27 -7.97 0.39
CA ASP A 1051 -7.62 -7.61 0.83
C ASP A 1051 -8.02 -8.47 2.05
N THR A 1052 -8.98 -7.97 2.81
CA THR A 1052 -9.48 -8.60 4.02
C THR A 1052 -10.57 -9.64 3.73
N LEU A 1053 -10.86 -10.50 4.70
CA LEU A 1053 -11.82 -11.61 4.57
C LEU A 1053 -13.25 -11.22 5.02
N GLU A 1054 -13.53 -9.93 5.16
CA GLU A 1054 -14.75 -9.40 5.77
C GLU A 1054 -16.02 -9.73 5.00
N GLY A 1055 -15.91 -10.03 3.70
CA GLY A 1055 -17.04 -10.42 2.87
C GLY A 1055 -17.30 -11.92 2.77
N MET A 1056 -16.58 -12.79 3.50
CA MET A 1056 -16.86 -14.23 3.49
C MET A 1056 -18.32 -14.54 3.89
N GLY A 1057 -18.90 -15.56 3.25
CA GLY A 1057 -20.21 -16.11 3.60
C GLY A 1057 -20.11 -17.16 4.70
N LEU A 1058 -21.23 -17.78 5.08
CA LEU A 1058 -21.31 -18.79 6.12
C LEU A 1058 -21.66 -20.17 5.55
N MET A 1059 -20.89 -21.21 5.89
CA MET A 1059 -21.18 -22.60 5.57
C MET A 1059 -21.56 -23.39 6.83
N PHE A 1060 -22.72 -24.04 6.82
CA PHE A 1060 -23.19 -24.91 7.91
C PHE A 1060 -23.12 -26.38 7.53
N PHE A 1061 -22.65 -27.20 8.46
CA PHE A 1061 -22.71 -28.66 8.35
C PHE A 1061 -24.09 -29.16 8.74
N LEU A 1062 -24.67 -30.05 7.94
CA LEU A 1062 -25.97 -30.68 8.20
C LEU A 1062 -25.87 -32.20 8.08
N ASN A 1063 -26.60 -32.92 8.93
CA ASN A 1063 -26.84 -34.35 8.74
C ASN A 1063 -27.81 -34.59 7.57
N GLN A 1064 -27.86 -35.82 7.04
CA GLN A 1064 -28.67 -36.18 5.87
C GLN A 1064 -30.15 -35.76 5.97
N ASP A 1065 -30.76 -35.89 7.15
CA ASP A 1065 -32.20 -35.67 7.36
C ASP A 1065 -32.58 -34.24 7.78
N ALA A 1066 -31.61 -33.33 7.91
CA ALA A 1066 -31.87 -31.98 8.38
C ALA A 1066 -32.45 -31.08 7.26
N LYS A 1067 -33.58 -30.41 7.54
CA LYS A 1067 -34.16 -29.41 6.63
C LYS A 1067 -33.19 -28.24 6.39
N SER A 1068 -33.15 -27.72 5.17
CA SER A 1068 -32.33 -26.56 4.79
C SER A 1068 -32.69 -25.31 5.61
N ILE A 1069 -31.67 -24.54 5.99
CA ILE A 1069 -31.84 -23.21 6.59
C ILE A 1069 -32.48 -22.28 5.53
N PRO A 1070 -33.48 -21.45 5.87
CA PRO A 1070 -34.10 -20.52 4.92
C PRO A 1070 -33.05 -19.58 4.30
N GLU A 1071 -33.04 -19.50 2.97
CA GLU A 1071 -32.16 -18.60 2.22
C GLU A 1071 -32.58 -17.14 2.38
N ALA A 1072 -31.62 -16.22 2.24
CA ALA A 1072 -31.92 -14.82 2.00
C ALA A 1072 -32.66 -14.70 0.65
N GLY A 1073 -33.99 -14.62 0.69
CA GLY A 1073 -34.81 -14.47 -0.50
C GLY A 1073 -34.50 -13.16 -1.24
N LYS A 1074 -34.44 -13.22 -2.58
CA LYS A 1074 -34.50 -12.03 -3.43
C LYS A 1074 -35.66 -11.15 -2.97
N ALA A 1075 -35.37 -9.88 -2.69
CA ALA A 1075 -36.39 -8.90 -2.37
C ALA A 1075 -37.50 -8.92 -3.44
N LYS A 1076 -38.68 -9.43 -3.08
CA LYS A 1076 -39.91 -8.95 -3.72
C LYS A 1076 -40.17 -7.58 -3.11
N SER A 1077 -40.12 -6.56 -3.95
CA SER A 1077 -40.58 -5.21 -3.61
C SER A 1077 -42.01 -5.28 -3.11
N SER A 1078 -42.19 -5.25 -1.79
CA SER A 1078 -43.45 -4.81 -1.18
C SER A 1078 -43.44 -3.28 -1.19
N PRO A 1079 -44.51 -2.61 -1.65
CA PRO A 1079 -44.61 -1.17 -1.54
C PRO A 1079 -44.68 -0.77 -0.06
N ALA A 1080 -43.85 0.18 0.33
CA ALA A 1080 -43.77 0.68 1.72
C ALA A 1080 -45.05 1.43 2.13
N PRO A 1081 -45.42 1.42 3.43
CA PRO A 1081 -46.19 2.53 4.01
C PRO A 1081 -45.32 3.78 4.20
#